data_AF-A0A661D2F7-F1
#
_entry.id   AF-A0A661D2F7-F1
#
_cell.length_a   1.000
_cell.length_b   1.000
_cell.length_c   1.000
_cell.angle_alpha   90.00
_cell.angle_beta   90.00
_cell.angle_gamma   90.00
#
_symmetry.space_group_name_H-M   'P 1'
#
loop_
_entity.id
_entity.type
_entity.pdbx_description
1 polymer ?
#
loop_
_entity_poly.entity_id
_entity_poly.type
_entity_poly.pdbx_seq_one_letter_code
_entity_poly.pdbx_strand_id
1 'polypeptide(L)'
;MTELTDITAPYNFVPLSGWVFQPYWAHQVSHDVPFKEGRSGSLDIKITAKTPILVGGKQTKATKKSPGEVHFFELPNKQHAIPGTSLKGMIRNVLEIASFGKMQFVDDRRLSIRDISTSKTGFMGDNYEISGQKAGFLQLCDDHKTVELIPCKAAHVKHEELITFLNKKPQEILEVQLRHIKTQDNKERDKREQALKEAQGKYVFQRGMSVYEKYAIWQALVSQNSSDNLPTLSFDSVEPGYQLGTIKGLKKGEKGTLVFTTQISDKGQNKRAKYRDFVFYDRKNESPLEVSPRIFKDFIYIHGDEDKKSAGSWRHFWRDRFFYSQSHEIPVFYHLDDDGQVRSIGLAYLYRLAYHCSIGQTIQHTNQDHCSPDAEGYDLAELLFGKVHPNEKKPHENLKSRVSFGTALSDNTAEEIGNLNATILNGPKPTYFPNYIRQDDKMDEKSSLCKIREKGQYRTYMQDDSEIRGWKRYPVKRWQELPALEEEQKNNKQVQVKLFPLKAETTFKSTIRFHNWLPEELGALIWTLTWGGYEALCHSLGMGKPFGFGQVSIQIVDNDIRSNQAPEQKIAFDETAYIKLFKTLMTDEYTKAQARNSLAIRWEDSAQMKQLNAMAEPNHPQATAENLKYMSFEKGEFVDAKKDGKVLPEYGGFKRYYDAQLFLRPPRKSSHKY
;
A
#
# COMPACT_ATOMS: atom_id res chain seq x y z
N MET A 1 30.21 5.77 -17.37
CA MET A 1 29.03 4.88 -17.37
C MET A 1 29.21 3.93 -16.21
N THR A 2 28.69 4.28 -15.04
CA THR A 2 28.76 3.41 -13.85
C THR A 2 27.84 2.20 -14.05
N GLU A 3 28.39 1.01 -13.80
CA GLU A 3 27.71 -0.27 -13.90
C GLU A 3 26.36 -0.24 -13.16
N LEU A 4 25.33 -0.75 -13.84
CA LEU A 4 23.93 -0.71 -13.44
C LEU A 4 23.71 -1.50 -12.13
N THR A 5 23.62 -0.79 -11.00
CA THR A 5 23.25 -1.34 -9.69
C THR A 5 21.87 -2.02 -9.72
N ASP A 6 21.70 -3.04 -8.90
CA ASP A 6 20.43 -3.73 -8.66
C ASP A 6 19.31 -2.81 -8.16
N ILE A 7 18.07 -3.32 -8.13
CA ILE A 7 16.99 -2.66 -7.38
C ILE A 7 17.39 -2.63 -5.90
N THR A 8 17.49 -1.44 -5.34
CA THR A 8 17.70 -1.24 -3.91
C THR A 8 16.41 -0.80 -3.23
N ALA A 9 16.18 -1.31 -2.02
CA ALA A 9 15.12 -0.84 -1.14
C ALA A 9 15.61 -0.90 0.30
N PRO A 10 15.18 0.02 1.19
CA PRO A 10 15.53 -0.08 2.61
C PRO A 10 14.76 -1.19 3.34
N TYR A 11 13.93 -1.94 2.63
CA TYR A 11 13.14 -3.05 3.13
C TYR A 11 13.31 -4.24 2.19
N ASN A 12 13.04 -5.43 2.71
CA ASN A 12 12.88 -6.63 1.92
C ASN A 12 11.73 -7.48 2.50
N PHE A 13 11.55 -8.71 2.02
CA PHE A 13 10.41 -9.54 2.39
C PHE A 13 10.88 -10.90 2.88
N VAL A 14 10.41 -11.32 4.05
CA VAL A 14 10.51 -12.74 4.41
C VAL A 14 9.38 -13.45 3.64
N PRO A 15 9.67 -14.48 2.82
CA PRO A 15 8.67 -15.08 1.95
C PRO A 15 7.46 -15.59 2.73
N LEU A 16 6.26 -15.43 2.18
CA LEU A 16 5.05 -15.99 2.80
C LEU A 16 5.08 -17.52 2.69
N SER A 17 4.69 -18.18 3.77
CA SER A 17 4.71 -19.64 3.87
C SER A 17 3.64 -20.30 3.01
N GLY A 18 3.95 -21.45 2.43
CA GLY A 18 2.93 -22.35 1.86
C GLY A 18 2.13 -23.10 2.93
N TRP A 19 2.56 -23.04 4.19
CA TRP A 19 1.95 -23.74 5.34
C TRP A 19 1.69 -22.78 6.49
N VAL A 20 0.53 -22.90 7.12
CA VAL A 20 0.20 -22.22 8.37
C VAL A 20 0.23 -23.24 9.50
N PHE A 21 1.03 -22.99 10.53
CA PHE A 21 1.04 -23.86 11.70
C PHE A 21 -0.19 -23.60 12.56
N GLN A 22 -1.00 -24.64 12.72
CA GLN A 22 -2.15 -24.65 13.61
C GLN A 22 -1.89 -25.65 14.75
N PRO A 23 -1.64 -25.17 15.98
CA PRO A 23 -1.38 -26.07 17.10
C PRO A 23 -2.54 -27.04 17.36
N TYR A 24 -2.24 -28.33 17.52
CA TYR A 24 -3.26 -29.36 17.75
C TYR A 24 -4.05 -29.16 19.05
N TRP A 25 -3.51 -28.40 20.01
CA TRP A 25 -4.18 -28.03 21.27
C TRP A 25 -5.01 -26.74 21.19
N ALA A 26 -5.07 -26.08 20.03
CA ALA A 26 -5.73 -24.77 19.89
C ALA A 26 -7.17 -24.74 20.43
N HIS A 27 -7.92 -25.84 20.21
CA HIS A 27 -9.30 -25.99 20.67
C HIS A 27 -9.45 -26.13 22.20
N GLN A 28 -8.36 -26.38 22.93
CA GLN A 28 -8.34 -26.54 24.38
C GLN A 28 -7.97 -25.24 25.10
N VAL A 29 -7.53 -24.21 24.38
CA VAL A 29 -7.11 -22.94 24.98
C VAL A 29 -8.32 -22.25 25.61
N SER A 30 -8.21 -21.97 26.91
CA SER A 30 -9.22 -21.28 27.70
C SER A 30 -8.56 -20.31 28.68
N HIS A 31 -9.27 -19.22 28.99
CA HIS A 31 -8.90 -18.32 30.09
C HIS A 31 -9.45 -18.80 31.43
N ASP A 32 -10.51 -19.61 31.41
CA ASP A 32 -11.23 -20.02 32.62
C ASP A 32 -10.80 -21.41 33.09
N VAL A 33 -10.34 -22.26 32.17
CA VAL A 33 -9.88 -23.62 32.46
C VAL A 33 -8.41 -23.75 32.09
N PRO A 34 -7.49 -23.56 33.05
CA PRO A 34 -6.07 -23.66 32.78
C PRO A 34 -5.63 -25.07 32.38
N PHE A 35 -4.65 -25.15 31.48
CA PHE A 35 -3.95 -26.40 31.20
C PHE A 35 -3.29 -26.91 32.48
N LYS A 36 -3.38 -28.23 32.67
CA LYS A 36 -2.67 -28.92 33.75
C LYS A 36 -1.18 -28.61 33.72
N GLU A 37 -0.53 -28.80 32.57
CA GLU A 37 0.90 -28.50 32.37
C GLU A 37 1.17 -27.01 32.09
N GLY A 38 0.15 -26.16 32.21
CA GLY A 38 0.26 -24.74 31.90
C GLY A 38 1.03 -23.96 32.96
N ARG A 39 1.57 -22.82 32.53
CA ARG A 39 2.39 -21.91 33.32
C ARG A 39 1.81 -20.51 33.27
N SER A 40 1.84 -19.82 34.40
CA SER A 40 1.42 -18.42 34.53
C SER A 40 2.50 -17.64 35.24
N GLY A 41 2.63 -16.34 34.95
CA GLY A 41 3.71 -15.58 35.56
C GLY A 41 4.12 -14.31 34.82
N SER A 42 5.37 -13.90 35.10
CA SER A 42 5.99 -12.76 34.46
C SER A 42 7.46 -12.96 34.12
N LEU A 43 7.93 -12.22 33.11
CA LEU A 43 9.32 -12.03 32.75
C LEU A 43 9.65 -10.55 32.84
N ASP A 44 10.66 -10.20 33.61
CA ASP A 44 11.23 -8.85 33.60
C ASP A 44 12.33 -8.80 32.56
N ILE A 45 12.23 -7.81 31.68
CA ILE A 45 13.12 -7.64 30.54
C ILE A 45 13.87 -6.32 30.60
N LYS A 46 15.11 -6.35 30.12
CA LYS A 46 15.91 -5.18 29.80
C LYS A 46 16.04 -5.08 28.29
N ILE A 47 15.73 -3.91 27.74
CA ILE A 47 15.89 -3.57 26.33
C ILE A 47 17.05 -2.58 26.23
N THR A 48 18.00 -2.83 25.34
CA THR A 48 19.13 -1.92 25.10
C THR A 48 19.15 -1.50 23.64
N ALA A 49 19.14 -0.19 23.39
CA ALA A 49 19.26 0.37 22.06
C ALA A 49 20.70 0.24 21.53
N LYS A 50 20.92 -0.51 20.47
CA LYS A 50 22.24 -0.67 19.81
C LYS A 50 22.55 0.44 18.81
N THR A 51 21.51 1.18 18.42
CA THR A 51 21.55 2.34 17.52
C THR A 51 20.57 3.37 18.04
N PRO A 52 20.60 4.63 17.56
CA PRO A 52 19.59 5.60 17.96
C PRO A 52 18.17 5.07 17.74
N ILE A 53 17.27 5.33 18.69
CA ILE A 53 15.93 4.74 18.70
C ILE A 53 14.86 5.84 18.75
N LEU A 54 13.80 5.68 17.96
CA LEU A 54 12.68 6.61 17.91
C LEU A 54 11.34 5.90 17.94
N VAL A 55 10.79 5.65 19.13
CA VAL A 55 9.39 5.22 19.25
C VAL A 55 8.54 6.50 19.26
N GLY A 56 7.87 6.78 18.15
CA GLY A 56 7.25 8.10 17.91
C GLY A 56 6.13 8.44 18.89
N GLY A 57 6.26 9.59 19.54
CA GLY A 57 5.24 10.20 20.42
C GLY A 57 4.63 11.43 19.78
N LYS A 58 4.99 12.62 20.30
CA LYS A 58 4.50 13.91 19.78
C LYS A 58 4.96 14.11 18.33
N GLN A 59 4.02 14.45 17.45
CA GLN A 59 4.29 14.69 16.03
C GLN A 59 3.70 16.02 15.55
N THR A 60 4.48 16.74 14.75
CA THR A 60 4.05 17.97 14.06
C THR A 60 4.01 17.69 12.56
N LYS A 61 2.89 18.00 11.89
CA LYS A 61 2.79 17.82 10.44
C LYS A 61 3.69 18.79 9.70
N ALA A 62 4.29 18.32 8.61
CA ALA A 62 5.04 19.17 7.70
C ALA A 62 4.16 20.26 7.08
N THR A 63 4.74 21.42 6.83
CA THR A 63 4.09 22.56 6.15
C THR A 63 4.85 22.92 4.87
N LYS A 64 4.34 23.89 4.10
CA LYS A 64 5.09 24.43 2.94
C LYS A 64 6.41 25.10 3.34
N LYS A 65 6.58 25.48 4.62
CA LYS A 65 7.74 26.24 5.12
C LYS A 65 8.63 25.45 6.07
N SER A 66 8.11 24.42 6.73
CA SER A 66 8.83 23.66 7.75
C SER A 66 8.65 22.15 7.54
N PRO A 67 9.69 21.33 7.79
CA PRO A 67 9.54 19.89 7.83
C PRO A 67 8.59 19.49 8.95
N GLY A 68 8.04 18.28 8.87
CA GLY A 68 7.36 17.67 10.01
C GLY A 68 8.36 17.33 11.12
N GLU A 69 7.88 17.09 12.32
CA GLU A 69 8.73 16.70 13.45
C GLU A 69 8.16 15.46 14.13
N VAL A 70 9.05 14.57 14.56
CA VAL A 70 8.70 13.37 15.33
C VAL A 70 9.61 13.27 16.54
N HIS A 71 9.02 13.40 17.72
CA HIS A 71 9.69 13.30 19.02
C HIS A 71 9.51 11.89 19.60
N PHE A 72 10.40 11.49 20.50
CA PHE A 72 10.27 10.23 21.21
C PHE A 72 9.01 10.22 22.11
N PHE A 73 8.46 9.05 22.38
CA PHE A 73 7.30 8.89 23.23
C PHE A 73 7.64 9.18 24.70
N GLU A 74 6.93 10.15 25.27
CA GLU A 74 7.04 10.54 26.67
C GLU A 74 5.74 10.23 27.42
N LEU A 75 5.86 9.84 28.68
CA LEU A 75 4.77 9.82 29.62
C LEU A 75 4.43 11.25 30.12
N PRO A 76 3.27 11.45 30.80
CA PRO A 76 2.91 12.76 31.34
C PRO A 76 3.96 13.37 32.29
N ASN A 77 4.73 12.53 32.99
CA ASN A 77 5.84 12.94 33.86
C ASN A 77 7.15 13.24 33.12
N LYS A 78 7.13 13.30 31.78
CA LYS A 78 8.30 13.53 30.91
C LYS A 78 9.33 12.40 30.84
N GLN A 79 9.04 11.25 31.44
CA GLN A 79 9.89 10.08 31.27
C GLN A 79 9.70 9.47 29.88
N HIS A 80 10.81 9.21 29.17
CA HIS A 80 10.76 8.50 27.90
C HIS A 80 10.34 7.05 28.12
N ALA A 81 9.50 6.53 27.21
CA ALA A 81 8.96 5.19 27.35
C ALA A 81 8.69 4.52 26.01
N ILE A 82 8.66 3.19 26.03
CA ILE A 82 8.18 2.38 24.91
C ILE A 82 6.82 1.82 25.30
N PRO A 83 5.73 2.16 24.61
CA PRO A 83 4.41 1.59 24.89
C PRO A 83 4.44 0.06 24.78
N GLY A 84 3.77 -0.62 25.71
CA GLY A 84 3.68 -2.09 25.69
C GLY A 84 3.10 -2.65 24.38
N THR A 85 2.23 -1.90 23.70
CA THR A 85 1.69 -2.25 22.38
C THR A 85 2.75 -2.26 21.28
N SER A 86 3.74 -1.36 21.33
CA SER A 86 4.88 -1.34 20.40
C SER A 86 5.76 -2.57 20.58
N LEU A 87 6.03 -2.97 21.83
CA LEU A 87 6.76 -4.20 22.14
C LEU A 87 5.98 -5.44 21.70
N LYS A 88 4.69 -5.53 22.07
CA LYS A 88 3.80 -6.62 21.66
C LYS A 88 3.78 -6.77 20.14
N GLY A 89 3.64 -5.67 19.38
CA GLY A 89 3.62 -5.70 17.91
C GLY A 89 4.96 -6.15 17.30
N MET A 90 6.09 -5.70 17.86
CA MET A 90 7.42 -6.11 17.40
C MET A 90 7.67 -7.61 17.63
N ILE A 91 7.37 -8.11 18.83
CA ILE A 91 7.54 -9.52 19.19
C ILE A 91 6.56 -10.40 18.41
N ARG A 92 5.28 -10.00 18.32
CA ARG A 92 4.27 -10.72 17.51
C ARG A 92 4.73 -10.89 16.07
N ASN A 93 5.26 -9.84 15.44
CA ASN A 93 5.67 -9.92 14.04
C ASN A 93 6.86 -10.86 13.79
N VAL A 94 7.77 -11.04 14.76
CA VAL A 94 8.84 -12.05 14.66
C VAL A 94 8.26 -13.44 14.87
N LEU A 95 7.42 -13.61 15.90
CA LEU A 95 6.80 -14.91 16.18
C LEU A 95 5.94 -15.40 15.03
N GLU A 96 5.09 -14.56 14.44
CA GLU A 96 4.24 -14.89 13.28
C GLU A 96 5.05 -15.45 12.10
N ILE A 97 6.30 -15.00 11.93
CA ILE A 97 7.17 -15.52 10.87
C ILE A 97 7.83 -16.82 11.33
N ALA A 98 8.38 -16.84 12.54
CA ALA A 98 9.11 -17.98 13.07
C ALA A 98 8.23 -19.22 13.29
N SER A 99 6.95 -19.02 13.60
CA SER A 99 5.96 -20.07 13.79
C SER A 99 5.04 -20.29 12.58
N PHE A 100 5.29 -19.63 11.43
CA PHE A 100 4.44 -19.70 10.24
C PHE A 100 2.95 -19.37 10.52
N GLY A 101 2.71 -18.27 11.23
CA GLY A 101 1.38 -17.73 11.49
C GLY A 101 0.69 -17.12 10.27
N LYS A 102 -0.58 -16.77 10.45
CA LYS A 102 -1.45 -16.20 9.43
C LYS A 102 -1.11 -14.73 9.15
N MET A 103 -1.21 -14.30 7.89
CA MET A 103 -1.00 -12.91 7.48
C MET A 103 -2.35 -12.16 7.43
N GLN A 104 -2.91 -11.84 8.60
CA GLN A 104 -4.25 -11.25 8.69
C GLN A 104 -4.28 -9.73 8.85
N PHE A 105 -3.24 -9.11 9.42
CA PHE A 105 -3.18 -7.65 9.62
C PHE A 105 -2.74 -6.92 8.36
N VAL A 106 -3.52 -7.11 7.29
CA VAL A 106 -3.29 -6.49 6.00
C VAL A 106 -4.54 -5.70 5.61
N ASP A 107 -4.30 -4.49 5.15
CA ASP A 107 -5.33 -3.64 4.58
C ASP A 107 -5.71 -4.20 3.21
N ASP A 108 -6.74 -5.04 3.16
CA ASP A 108 -7.17 -5.70 1.94
C ASP A 108 -7.79 -4.71 0.96
N ARG A 109 -6.92 -4.17 0.12
CA ARG A 109 -7.27 -3.20 -0.92
C ARG A 109 -7.07 -3.79 -2.29
N ARG A 110 -7.95 -3.41 -3.21
CA ARG A 110 -7.73 -3.60 -4.65
C ARG A 110 -6.89 -2.42 -5.13
N LEU A 111 -5.72 -2.65 -5.70
CA LEU A 111 -4.92 -1.51 -6.19
C LEU A 111 -5.39 -1.11 -7.59
N SER A 112 -4.85 -0.01 -8.13
CA SER A 112 -5.11 0.38 -9.52
C SER A 112 -3.84 0.74 -10.28
N ILE A 113 -3.91 0.64 -11.60
CA ILE A 113 -2.80 0.92 -12.54
C ILE A 113 -3.28 1.86 -13.66
N ARG A 114 -2.38 2.71 -14.16
CA ARG A 114 -2.59 3.56 -15.35
C ARG A 114 -1.61 3.27 -16.50
N ASP A 115 -0.55 2.51 -16.24
CA ASP A 115 0.50 2.23 -17.24
C ASP A 115 -0.01 1.16 -18.23
N ILE A 116 -0.50 1.61 -19.39
CA ILE A 116 -1.12 0.79 -20.45
C ILE A 116 -0.15 0.71 -21.66
N SER A 117 1.16 0.82 -21.42
CA SER A 117 2.16 0.74 -22.51
C SER A 117 2.43 -0.72 -22.94
N THR A 118 2.83 -0.92 -24.19
CA THR A 118 3.14 -2.23 -24.82
C THR A 118 4.62 -2.64 -24.74
N SER A 119 5.44 -1.91 -23.98
CA SER A 119 6.89 -2.20 -23.88
C SER A 119 7.20 -3.31 -22.87
N LYS A 120 8.47 -3.72 -22.71
CA LYS A 120 8.89 -4.69 -21.66
C LYS A 120 8.51 -4.27 -20.22
N THR A 121 8.15 -2.99 -19.99
CA THR A 121 7.59 -2.48 -18.73
C THR A 121 6.06 -2.56 -18.64
N GLY A 122 5.44 -3.01 -19.71
CA GLY A 122 4.05 -2.90 -20.05
C GLY A 122 3.35 -4.26 -20.06
N PHE A 123 2.04 -4.21 -19.87
CA PHE A 123 1.16 -5.37 -19.78
C PHE A 123 1.02 -6.03 -21.14
N MET A 124 1.37 -7.31 -21.27
CA MET A 124 0.84 -8.19 -22.31
C MET A 124 0.41 -9.50 -21.64
N GLY A 125 -0.51 -9.36 -20.69
CA GLY A 125 -1.35 -10.46 -20.21
C GLY A 125 -2.74 -10.35 -20.81
N ASP A 126 -3.25 -9.13 -20.93
CA ASP A 126 -4.47 -8.84 -21.67
C ASP A 126 -4.28 -7.58 -22.52
N ASN A 127 -4.91 -7.53 -23.69
CA ASN A 127 -4.92 -6.43 -24.66
C ASN A 127 -5.52 -5.13 -24.12
N TYR A 128 -4.95 -4.51 -23.09
CA TYR A 128 -5.19 -3.10 -22.82
C TYR A 128 -4.27 -2.33 -23.75
N GLU A 129 -4.71 -2.16 -25.00
CA GLU A 129 -4.12 -1.13 -25.83
C GLU A 129 -4.67 0.23 -25.39
N ILE A 130 -3.86 1.28 -25.55
CA ILE A 130 -4.39 2.64 -25.52
C ILE A 130 -5.39 2.83 -26.70
N SER A 131 -5.19 2.09 -27.79
CA SER A 131 -6.16 1.94 -28.88
C SER A 131 -7.41 1.17 -28.42
N GLY A 132 -8.56 1.53 -28.97
CA GLY A 132 -9.83 0.86 -28.65
C GLY A 132 -10.60 1.44 -27.47
N GLN A 133 -10.07 2.47 -26.78
CA GLN A 133 -10.86 3.25 -25.83
C GLN A 133 -12.05 3.92 -26.53
N LYS A 134 -13.25 3.65 -26.02
CA LYS A 134 -14.52 4.20 -26.50
C LYS A 134 -15.09 5.20 -25.50
N ALA A 135 -16.12 5.93 -25.93
CA ALA A 135 -16.82 6.91 -25.12
C ALA A 135 -18.30 6.54 -25.04
N GLY A 136 -18.93 6.88 -23.92
CA GLY A 136 -20.34 6.60 -23.71
C GLY A 136 -20.87 7.26 -22.46
N PHE A 137 -22.13 6.99 -22.19
CA PHE A 137 -22.81 7.47 -21.00
C PHE A 137 -23.15 6.29 -20.11
N LEU A 138 -22.64 6.33 -18.88
CA LEU A 138 -23.02 5.39 -17.84
C LEU A 138 -24.32 5.86 -17.22
N GLN A 139 -25.32 5.00 -17.20
CA GLN A 139 -26.66 5.32 -16.70
C GLN A 139 -27.09 4.30 -15.65
N LEU A 140 -27.62 4.78 -14.52
CA LEU A 140 -28.32 3.94 -13.55
C LEU A 140 -29.73 3.69 -14.09
N CYS A 141 -30.12 2.43 -14.22
CA CYS A 141 -31.45 2.04 -14.71
C CYS A 141 -32.54 2.43 -13.70
N ASP A 142 -33.80 2.45 -14.16
CA ASP A 142 -34.97 2.81 -13.34
C ASP A 142 -35.17 1.91 -12.10
N ASP A 143 -34.59 0.70 -12.11
CA ASP A 143 -34.61 -0.20 -10.96
C ASP A 143 -33.65 0.23 -9.82
N HIS A 144 -32.85 1.26 -10.07
CA HIS A 144 -31.80 1.80 -9.20
C HIS A 144 -30.77 0.76 -8.71
N LYS A 145 -30.63 -0.36 -9.42
CA LYS A 145 -29.74 -1.47 -9.06
C LYS A 145 -28.80 -1.85 -10.20
N THR A 146 -29.28 -1.81 -11.44
CA THR A 146 -28.47 -2.12 -12.61
C THR A 146 -27.93 -0.86 -13.25
N VAL A 147 -26.82 -1.03 -13.96
CA VAL A 147 -26.12 0.03 -14.67
C VAL A 147 -25.94 -0.41 -16.10
N GLU A 148 -26.20 0.49 -17.04
CA GLU A 148 -25.97 0.28 -18.45
C GLU A 148 -25.04 1.36 -19.02
N LEU A 149 -24.43 1.04 -20.15
CA LEU A 149 -23.56 1.95 -20.87
C LEU A 149 -24.16 2.22 -22.24
N ILE A 150 -24.53 3.48 -22.50
CA ILE A 150 -25.01 3.91 -23.81
C ILE A 150 -23.82 4.43 -24.61
N PRO A 151 -23.38 3.72 -25.66
CA PRO A 151 -22.19 4.11 -26.37
C PRO A 151 -22.40 5.33 -27.28
N CYS A 152 -21.31 6.06 -27.53
CA CYS A 152 -21.29 7.21 -28.43
C CYS A 152 -19.89 7.46 -29.01
N LYS A 153 -19.81 8.31 -30.03
CA LYS A 153 -18.52 8.82 -30.51
C LYS A 153 -18.02 9.94 -29.61
N ALA A 154 -16.70 10.16 -29.59
CA ALA A 154 -16.11 11.33 -28.94
C ALA A 154 -15.09 12.02 -29.85
N ALA A 155 -14.89 13.31 -29.61
CA ALA A 155 -13.85 14.11 -30.24
C ALA A 155 -13.25 15.09 -29.23
N HIS A 156 -12.03 15.54 -29.49
CA HIS A 156 -11.42 16.62 -28.74
C HIS A 156 -12.02 17.97 -29.13
N VAL A 157 -12.16 18.86 -28.15
CA VAL A 157 -12.44 20.28 -28.38
C VAL A 157 -11.32 21.11 -27.76
N LYS A 158 -10.75 22.04 -28.54
CA LYS A 158 -9.75 22.99 -28.03
C LYS A 158 -10.47 24.10 -27.26
N HIS A 159 -9.88 24.58 -26.16
CA HIS A 159 -10.46 25.71 -25.42
C HIS A 159 -10.57 26.99 -26.26
N GLU A 160 -9.72 27.16 -27.28
CA GLU A 160 -9.83 28.26 -28.24
C GLU A 160 -11.18 28.24 -28.97
N GLU A 161 -11.65 27.07 -29.40
CA GLU A 161 -12.97 26.93 -30.03
C GLU A 161 -14.08 27.33 -29.05
N LEU A 162 -13.96 26.94 -27.77
CA LEU A 162 -14.91 27.31 -26.72
C LEU A 162 -14.97 28.83 -26.50
N ILE A 163 -13.82 29.51 -26.51
CA ILE A 163 -13.75 30.99 -26.38
C ILE A 163 -14.42 31.65 -27.57
N THR A 164 -14.09 31.18 -28.79
CA THR A 164 -14.71 31.69 -30.01
C THR A 164 -16.22 31.49 -30.01
N PHE A 165 -16.70 30.35 -29.52
CA PHE A 165 -18.12 30.05 -29.38
C PHE A 165 -18.84 30.97 -28.38
N LEU A 166 -18.24 31.15 -27.20
CA LEU A 166 -18.81 32.02 -26.16
C LEU A 166 -18.97 33.47 -26.65
N ASN A 167 -18.06 33.93 -27.51
CA ASN A 167 -18.03 35.29 -28.05
C ASN A 167 -18.16 36.37 -26.95
N LYS A 168 -17.49 36.13 -25.82
CA LYS A 168 -17.44 37.02 -24.65
C LYS A 168 -16.13 37.81 -24.65
N LYS A 169 -16.19 39.04 -24.13
CA LYS A 169 -14.97 39.82 -23.88
C LYS A 169 -14.15 39.14 -22.77
N PRO A 170 -12.82 39.18 -22.82
CA PRO A 170 -11.97 38.57 -21.80
C PRO A 170 -12.29 39.03 -20.36
N GLN A 171 -12.70 40.30 -20.19
CA GLN A 171 -13.12 40.83 -18.89
C GLN A 171 -14.36 40.12 -18.33
N GLU A 172 -15.34 39.77 -19.17
CA GLU A 172 -16.54 39.03 -18.74
C GLU A 172 -16.16 37.62 -18.26
N ILE A 173 -15.24 36.96 -18.96
CA ILE A 173 -14.72 35.64 -18.57
C ILE A 173 -14.02 35.73 -17.21
N LEU A 174 -13.15 36.73 -17.05
CA LEU A 174 -12.41 36.95 -15.80
C LEU A 174 -13.35 37.19 -14.61
N GLU A 175 -14.37 38.03 -14.78
CA GLU A 175 -15.35 38.29 -13.72
C GLU A 175 -16.07 37.02 -13.27
N VAL A 176 -16.51 36.18 -14.21
CA VAL A 176 -17.16 34.91 -13.87
C VAL A 176 -16.18 33.97 -13.16
N GLN A 177 -14.92 33.90 -13.61
CA GLN A 177 -13.90 33.07 -12.98
C GLN A 177 -13.63 33.49 -11.53
N LEU A 178 -13.51 34.79 -11.26
CA LEU A 178 -13.27 35.33 -9.92
C LEU A 178 -14.43 35.02 -8.96
N ARG A 179 -15.68 35.08 -9.43
CA ARG A 179 -16.88 34.76 -8.62
C ARG A 179 -16.97 33.28 -8.23
N HIS A 180 -16.33 32.38 -8.99
CA HIS A 180 -16.44 30.93 -8.80
C HIS A 180 -15.23 30.27 -8.13
N ILE A 181 -14.32 31.05 -7.54
CA ILE A 181 -13.22 30.50 -6.74
C ILE A 181 -13.80 29.86 -5.47
N LYS A 182 -13.76 28.52 -5.39
CA LYS A 182 -14.21 27.77 -4.21
C LYS A 182 -13.03 27.28 -3.37
N THR A 183 -12.61 28.08 -2.40
CA THR A 183 -11.67 27.68 -1.34
C THR A 183 -11.96 28.41 -0.04
N GLN A 184 -11.76 27.74 1.09
CA GLN A 184 -11.86 28.33 2.44
C GLN A 184 -10.50 28.89 2.92
N ASP A 185 -9.40 28.60 2.21
CA ASP A 185 -8.08 29.13 2.51
C ASP A 185 -7.90 30.49 1.80
N ASN A 186 -7.89 31.57 2.58
CA ASN A 186 -7.73 32.94 2.07
C ASN A 186 -6.44 33.13 1.27
N LYS A 187 -5.34 32.47 1.65
CA LYS A 187 -4.06 32.61 0.94
C LYS A 187 -4.09 31.91 -0.41
N GLU A 188 -4.73 30.74 -0.47
CA GLU A 188 -4.95 30.05 -1.74
C GLU A 188 -5.92 30.83 -2.63
N ARG A 189 -6.93 31.47 -2.04
CA ARG A 189 -7.85 32.37 -2.75
C ARG A 189 -7.10 33.53 -3.39
N ASP A 190 -6.30 34.27 -2.62
CA ASP A 190 -5.52 35.41 -3.12
C ASP A 190 -4.59 35.01 -4.27
N LYS A 191 -3.91 33.86 -4.12
CA LYS A 191 -3.04 33.31 -5.16
C LYS A 191 -3.82 32.98 -6.44
N ARG A 192 -4.99 32.36 -6.32
CA ARG A 192 -5.84 32.01 -7.46
C ARG A 192 -6.42 33.27 -8.13
N GLU A 193 -6.84 34.25 -7.35
CA GLU A 193 -7.31 35.54 -7.84
C GLU A 193 -6.22 36.27 -8.61
N GLN A 194 -4.99 36.30 -8.08
CA GLN A 194 -3.84 36.88 -8.77
C GLN A 194 -3.56 36.18 -10.09
N ALA A 195 -3.48 34.84 -10.10
CA ALA A 195 -3.24 34.06 -11.32
C ALA A 195 -4.33 34.31 -12.40
N LEU A 196 -5.59 34.46 -11.99
CA LEU A 196 -6.68 34.80 -12.90
C LEU A 196 -6.54 36.22 -13.47
N LYS A 197 -6.21 37.20 -12.61
CA LYS A 197 -5.96 38.58 -13.04
C LYS A 197 -4.79 38.66 -14.02
N GLU A 198 -3.72 37.90 -13.80
CA GLU A 198 -2.57 37.78 -14.72
C GLU A 198 -2.95 37.13 -16.05
N ALA A 199 -3.84 36.13 -16.03
CA ALA A 199 -4.33 35.48 -17.23
C ALA A 199 -5.35 36.32 -18.03
N GLN A 200 -5.90 37.38 -17.43
CA GLN A 200 -6.76 38.39 -18.06
C GLN A 200 -7.95 37.79 -18.85
N GLY A 201 -8.51 36.66 -18.41
CA GLY A 201 -9.62 35.99 -19.10
C GLY A 201 -9.27 35.44 -20.49
N LYS A 202 -7.98 35.31 -20.84
CA LYS A 202 -7.53 34.75 -22.12
C LYS A 202 -7.94 33.29 -22.33
N TYR A 203 -8.21 32.57 -21.24
CA TYR A 203 -8.65 31.18 -21.26
C TYR A 203 -9.89 31.01 -20.39
N VAL A 204 -10.84 30.16 -20.81
CA VAL A 204 -12.06 29.86 -20.03
C VAL A 204 -11.72 29.16 -18.71
N PHE A 205 -10.69 28.32 -18.71
CA PHE A 205 -10.27 27.53 -17.55
C PHE A 205 -8.77 27.66 -17.30
N GLN A 206 -8.36 27.53 -16.03
CA GLN A 206 -6.98 27.61 -15.57
C GLN A 206 -6.56 26.34 -14.83
N ARG A 207 -5.24 26.18 -14.62
CA ARG A 207 -4.69 25.12 -13.77
C ARG A 207 -5.28 25.18 -12.36
N GLY A 208 -5.60 24.01 -11.81
CA GLY A 208 -6.12 23.86 -10.45
C GLY A 208 -7.64 23.96 -10.32
N MET A 209 -8.37 24.27 -11.40
CA MET A 209 -9.84 24.21 -11.40
C MET A 209 -10.35 22.76 -11.38
N SER A 210 -11.26 22.48 -10.46
CA SER A 210 -12.02 21.23 -10.37
C SER A 210 -13.04 21.09 -11.52
N VAL A 211 -13.54 19.87 -11.76
CA VAL A 211 -14.59 19.64 -12.78
C VAL A 211 -15.86 20.41 -12.43
N TYR A 212 -16.24 20.44 -11.15
CA TYR A 212 -17.36 21.25 -10.66
C TYR A 212 -17.22 22.74 -11.05
N GLU A 213 -16.07 23.35 -10.77
CA GLU A 213 -15.83 24.76 -11.08
C GLU A 213 -15.93 25.03 -12.58
N LYS A 214 -15.45 24.11 -13.43
CA LYS A 214 -15.53 24.27 -14.89
C LYS A 214 -16.96 24.27 -15.39
N TYR A 215 -17.80 23.35 -14.91
CA TYR A 215 -19.21 23.33 -15.28
C TYR A 215 -19.95 24.57 -14.77
N ALA A 216 -19.69 25.01 -13.54
CA ALA A 216 -20.31 26.22 -12.98
C ALA A 216 -19.92 27.48 -13.77
N ILE A 217 -18.63 27.66 -14.07
CA ILE A 217 -18.14 28.78 -14.90
C ILE A 217 -18.75 28.72 -16.29
N TRP A 218 -18.80 27.54 -16.91
CA TRP A 218 -19.37 27.36 -18.24
C TRP A 218 -20.84 27.76 -18.27
N GLN A 219 -21.66 27.22 -17.37
CA GLN A 219 -23.10 27.52 -17.26
C GLN A 219 -23.35 29.02 -17.06
N ALA A 220 -22.57 29.67 -16.20
CA ALA A 220 -22.65 31.11 -15.97
C ALA A 220 -22.30 31.94 -17.23
N LEU A 221 -21.39 31.46 -18.08
CA LEU A 221 -21.00 32.16 -19.32
C LEU A 221 -22.02 32.00 -20.45
N VAL A 222 -22.73 30.86 -20.51
CA VAL A 222 -23.77 30.59 -21.52
C VAL A 222 -25.18 30.98 -21.07
N SER A 223 -25.34 31.58 -19.88
CA SER A 223 -26.61 31.99 -19.28
C SER A 223 -27.64 30.85 -19.17
N GLN A 224 -27.19 29.61 -18.91
CA GLN A 224 -28.07 28.47 -18.68
C GLN A 224 -28.24 28.21 -17.18
N ASN A 225 -29.50 28.19 -16.71
CA ASN A 225 -29.85 28.05 -15.29
C ASN A 225 -30.09 26.60 -14.83
N SER A 226 -29.96 25.59 -15.71
CA SER A 226 -30.17 24.20 -15.33
C SER A 226 -28.85 23.54 -14.92
N SER A 227 -28.74 23.15 -13.64
CA SER A 227 -27.62 22.34 -13.13
C SER A 227 -27.66 20.89 -13.61
N ASP A 228 -28.83 20.42 -14.02
CA ASP A 228 -29.10 18.99 -14.18
C ASP A 228 -28.76 18.46 -15.57
N ASN A 229 -28.63 19.33 -16.57
CA ASN A 229 -28.23 18.93 -17.91
C ASN A 229 -26.78 19.31 -18.20
N LEU A 230 -26.03 18.36 -18.79
CA LEU A 230 -24.70 18.66 -19.29
C LEU A 230 -24.80 19.58 -20.52
N PRO A 231 -23.87 20.53 -20.69
CA PRO A 231 -23.89 21.47 -21.80
C PRO A 231 -23.73 20.75 -23.13
N THR A 232 -24.64 21.03 -24.07
CA THR A 232 -24.61 20.50 -25.44
C THR A 232 -24.23 21.59 -26.44
N LEU A 233 -23.49 21.22 -27.48
CA LEU A 233 -23.00 22.11 -28.53
C LEU A 233 -23.28 21.49 -29.91
N SER A 234 -23.31 22.31 -30.96
CA SER A 234 -23.28 21.85 -32.35
C SER A 234 -21.94 22.17 -32.99
N PHE A 235 -21.43 21.26 -33.84
CA PHE A 235 -20.14 21.42 -34.50
C PHE A 235 -20.16 20.99 -35.97
N ASP A 236 -19.31 21.64 -36.77
CA ASP A 236 -19.38 21.59 -38.23
C ASP A 236 -18.59 20.41 -38.81
N SER A 237 -17.38 20.15 -38.30
CA SER A 237 -16.50 19.09 -38.79
C SER A 237 -15.51 18.62 -37.72
N VAL A 238 -14.92 17.44 -37.95
CA VAL A 238 -13.90 16.85 -37.08
C VAL A 238 -12.67 16.47 -37.91
N GLU A 239 -11.54 17.09 -37.62
CA GLU A 239 -10.27 16.74 -38.23
C GLU A 239 -9.77 15.39 -37.70
N PRO A 240 -9.24 14.50 -38.56
CA PRO A 240 -8.64 13.25 -38.11
C PRO A 240 -7.51 13.49 -37.11
N GLY A 241 -7.41 12.61 -36.11
CA GLY A 241 -6.34 12.61 -35.11
C GLY A 241 -5.82 11.20 -34.87
N TYR A 242 -4.70 11.10 -34.17
CA TYR A 242 -4.03 9.82 -33.90
C TYR A 242 -4.91 8.80 -33.13
N GLN A 243 -5.91 9.26 -32.36
CA GLN A 243 -6.85 8.39 -31.64
C GLN A 243 -8.28 8.95 -31.62
N LEU A 244 -8.40 10.24 -31.30
CA LEU A 244 -9.66 10.98 -31.39
C LEU A 244 -9.47 12.17 -32.33
N GLY A 245 -10.47 12.40 -33.16
CA GLY A 245 -10.51 13.58 -34.00
C GLY A 245 -10.64 14.87 -33.18
N THR A 246 -10.38 16.01 -33.80
CA THR A 246 -10.51 17.33 -33.14
C THR A 246 -11.56 18.17 -33.84
N ILE A 247 -12.52 18.69 -33.06
CA ILE A 247 -13.60 19.54 -33.55
C ILE A 247 -13.03 20.85 -34.13
N LYS A 248 -13.65 21.26 -35.25
CA LYS A 248 -13.46 22.56 -35.91
C LYS A 248 -14.79 23.24 -36.12
N GLY A 249 -14.94 24.45 -35.57
CA GLY A 249 -16.14 25.26 -35.73
C GLY A 249 -17.29 24.77 -34.85
N LEU A 250 -17.65 25.57 -33.85
CA LEU A 250 -18.84 25.36 -33.02
C LEU A 250 -19.99 26.22 -33.55
N LYS A 251 -20.67 25.78 -34.61
CA LYS A 251 -21.80 26.53 -35.21
C LYS A 251 -23.05 25.66 -35.38
N LYS A 252 -23.16 24.91 -36.49
CA LYS A 252 -24.34 24.17 -36.92
C LYS A 252 -23.89 22.85 -37.54
N GLY A 253 -24.43 21.73 -37.06
CA GLY A 253 -24.07 20.43 -37.59
C GLY A 253 -24.43 19.32 -36.61
N GLU A 254 -23.48 18.42 -36.37
CA GLU A 254 -23.67 17.36 -35.38
C GLU A 254 -23.70 17.93 -33.97
N LYS A 255 -24.52 17.32 -33.12
CA LYS A 255 -24.68 17.72 -31.72
C LYS A 255 -23.90 16.79 -30.80
N GLY A 256 -23.43 17.33 -29.68
CA GLY A 256 -22.84 16.53 -28.62
C GLY A 256 -22.70 17.28 -27.29
N THR A 257 -22.54 16.49 -26.24
CA THR A 257 -22.33 16.90 -24.85
C THR A 257 -20.87 17.24 -24.59
N LEU A 258 -20.61 18.40 -24.00
CA LEU A 258 -19.29 18.86 -23.60
C LEU A 258 -18.87 18.21 -22.26
N VAL A 259 -17.71 17.54 -22.29
CA VAL A 259 -17.17 16.74 -21.18
C VAL A 259 -15.84 17.32 -20.71
N PHE A 260 -15.86 17.94 -19.52
CA PHE A 260 -14.66 18.53 -18.91
C PHE A 260 -13.91 17.54 -18.02
N THR A 261 -12.58 17.53 -18.13
CA THR A 261 -11.69 16.67 -17.36
C THR A 261 -10.75 17.49 -16.47
N THR A 262 -10.15 16.91 -15.42
CA THR A 262 -9.35 17.67 -14.43
C THR A 262 -7.98 18.17 -14.92
N GLN A 263 -7.51 17.76 -16.09
CA GLN A 263 -6.10 17.89 -16.47
C GLN A 263 -5.77 19.15 -17.30
N ILE A 264 -6.13 20.36 -16.85
CA ILE A 264 -5.73 21.59 -17.56
C ILE A 264 -4.40 22.11 -17.02
N SER A 265 -3.55 22.60 -17.92
CA SER A 265 -2.31 23.31 -17.55
C SER A 265 -2.11 24.52 -18.46
N ASP A 266 -1.58 25.60 -17.90
CA ASP A 266 -1.57 26.93 -18.50
C ASP A 266 -0.85 26.95 -19.86
N LYS A 267 -1.61 27.28 -20.92
CA LYS A 267 -1.06 27.41 -22.27
C LYS A 267 -0.21 28.68 -22.34
N GLY A 268 1.05 28.54 -22.74
CA GLY A 268 1.98 29.67 -22.91
C GLY A 268 3.25 29.62 -22.06
N GLN A 269 3.29 28.83 -20.98
CA GLN A 269 4.51 28.63 -20.17
C GLN A 269 5.23 27.30 -20.47
N ASN A 270 4.55 26.31 -21.06
CA ASN A 270 5.11 24.98 -21.34
C ASN A 270 4.52 24.37 -22.62
N LYS A 271 5.36 23.79 -23.49
CA LYS A 271 4.95 23.08 -24.72
C LYS A 271 4.03 21.87 -24.45
N ARG A 272 3.97 21.37 -23.21
CA ARG A 272 3.11 20.25 -22.77
C ARG A 272 1.76 20.69 -22.19
N ALA A 273 1.36 21.95 -22.39
CA ALA A 273 0.12 22.46 -21.86
C ALA A 273 -1.11 21.68 -22.39
N LYS A 274 -2.00 21.24 -21.49
CA LYS A 274 -3.28 20.60 -21.81
C LYS A 274 -4.37 21.66 -21.91
N TYR A 275 -4.87 21.85 -23.13
CA TYR A 275 -5.84 22.88 -23.53
C TYR A 275 -7.04 22.27 -24.30
N ARG A 276 -7.26 20.97 -24.14
CA ARG A 276 -8.32 20.22 -24.82
C ARG A 276 -9.18 19.52 -23.79
N ASP A 277 -10.47 19.51 -24.05
CA ASP A 277 -11.46 18.65 -23.40
C ASP A 277 -12.18 17.84 -24.48
N PHE A 278 -13.33 17.25 -24.17
CA PHE A 278 -14.02 16.33 -25.07
C PHE A 278 -15.43 16.79 -25.37
N VAL A 279 -15.94 16.37 -26.52
CA VAL A 279 -17.35 16.38 -26.86
C VAL A 279 -17.77 14.94 -27.16
N PHE A 280 -18.80 14.48 -26.47
CA PHE A 280 -19.42 13.17 -26.67
C PHE A 280 -20.64 13.38 -27.55
N TYR A 281 -20.72 12.68 -28.66
CA TYR A 281 -21.73 12.93 -29.68
C TYR A 281 -23.12 12.54 -29.14
N ASP A 282 -24.16 13.16 -29.68
CA ASP A 282 -25.53 12.73 -29.41
C ASP A 282 -25.70 11.25 -29.77
N ARG A 283 -26.44 10.54 -28.92
CA ARG A 283 -26.66 9.10 -28.98
C ARG A 283 -27.53 8.81 -30.21
N LYS A 284 -26.96 8.27 -31.29
CA LYS A 284 -27.70 7.93 -32.51
C LYS A 284 -27.95 6.42 -32.56
N ASN A 285 -29.13 5.96 -32.11
CA ASN A 285 -29.61 4.58 -32.27
C ASN A 285 -28.60 3.48 -31.85
N GLU A 286 -27.82 3.70 -30.79
CA GLU A 286 -26.92 2.68 -30.25
C GLU A 286 -27.63 1.89 -29.14
N SER A 287 -27.60 0.56 -29.20
CA SER A 287 -28.13 -0.31 -28.16
C SER A 287 -27.31 -0.16 -26.87
N PRO A 288 -27.95 -0.04 -25.69
CA PRO A 288 -27.23 -0.06 -24.42
C PRO A 288 -26.43 -1.35 -24.25
N LEU A 289 -25.25 -1.22 -23.65
CA LEU A 289 -24.40 -2.34 -23.26
C LEU A 289 -24.59 -2.60 -21.77
N GLU A 290 -24.73 -3.87 -21.40
CA GLU A 290 -24.81 -4.27 -20.00
C GLU A 290 -23.48 -4.01 -19.29
N VAL A 291 -23.54 -3.40 -18.09
CA VAL A 291 -22.38 -3.28 -17.21
C VAL A 291 -22.53 -4.25 -16.06
N SER A 292 -21.65 -5.25 -16.01
CA SER A 292 -21.68 -6.22 -14.92
C SER A 292 -21.48 -5.54 -13.54
N PRO A 293 -22.11 -6.06 -12.47
CA PRO A 293 -21.95 -5.52 -11.11
C PRO A 293 -20.49 -5.46 -10.66
N ARG A 294 -19.65 -6.39 -11.13
CA ARG A 294 -18.21 -6.40 -10.85
C ARG A 294 -17.52 -5.16 -11.43
N ILE A 295 -17.78 -4.82 -12.69
CA ILE A 295 -17.14 -3.67 -13.35
C ILE A 295 -17.59 -2.36 -12.73
N PHE A 296 -18.88 -2.25 -12.41
CA PHE A 296 -19.37 -1.07 -11.71
C PHE A 296 -18.74 -0.93 -10.33
N LYS A 297 -18.60 -2.03 -9.57
CA LYS A 297 -17.89 -2.04 -8.28
C LYS A 297 -16.43 -1.61 -8.44
N ASP A 298 -15.73 -2.11 -9.46
CA ASP A 298 -14.34 -1.72 -9.75
C ASP A 298 -14.24 -0.22 -10.10
N PHE A 299 -15.16 0.30 -10.91
CA PHE A 299 -15.25 1.74 -11.21
C PHE A 299 -15.43 2.59 -9.94
N ILE A 300 -16.40 2.22 -9.09
CA ILE A 300 -16.63 2.90 -7.80
C ILE A 300 -15.41 2.78 -6.91
N TYR A 301 -14.73 1.64 -6.90
CA TYR A 301 -13.54 1.44 -6.08
C TYR A 301 -12.40 2.39 -6.49
N ILE A 302 -12.13 2.51 -7.81
CA ILE A 302 -11.04 3.33 -8.34
C ILE A 302 -11.32 4.85 -8.17
N HIS A 303 -12.59 5.24 -8.27
CA HIS A 303 -13.00 6.65 -8.30
C HIS A 303 -13.65 7.15 -7.00
N GLY A 304 -14.01 6.24 -6.09
CA GLY A 304 -14.82 6.47 -4.90
C GLY A 304 -14.09 6.95 -3.65
N ASP A 305 -14.71 6.71 -2.50
CA ASP A 305 -14.48 7.41 -1.22
C ASP A 305 -13.20 7.01 -0.46
N GLU A 306 -12.45 6.00 -0.91
CA GLU A 306 -11.24 5.53 -0.21
C GLU A 306 -10.06 6.52 -0.33
N ASP A 307 -9.97 7.29 -1.42
CA ASP A 307 -8.92 8.30 -1.58
C ASP A 307 -9.39 9.66 -1.06
N LYS A 308 -9.50 9.77 0.28
CA LYS A 308 -9.87 11.01 1.02
C LYS A 308 -9.04 12.24 0.64
N LYS A 309 -7.94 12.07 -0.10
CA LYS A 309 -7.04 13.14 -0.54
C LYS A 309 -7.30 13.64 -1.95
N SER A 310 -8.12 12.95 -2.75
CA SER A 310 -8.36 13.40 -4.11
C SER A 310 -9.54 14.37 -4.15
N ALA A 311 -9.28 15.59 -4.63
CA ALA A 311 -10.28 16.46 -5.23
C ALA A 311 -10.82 15.83 -6.55
N GLY A 312 -11.13 14.53 -6.52
CA GLY A 312 -11.54 13.73 -7.65
C GLY A 312 -12.93 14.15 -8.13
N SER A 313 -13.14 14.14 -9.45
CA SER A 313 -14.40 14.59 -10.05
C SER A 313 -15.60 13.71 -9.68
N TRP A 314 -15.38 12.45 -9.28
CA TRP A 314 -16.44 11.57 -8.80
C TRP A 314 -17.15 12.13 -7.57
N ARG A 315 -16.45 12.18 -6.43
CA ARG A 315 -17.03 12.57 -5.14
C ARG A 315 -17.62 13.99 -5.12
N HIS A 316 -17.05 14.91 -5.88
CA HIS A 316 -17.41 16.32 -5.86
C HIS A 316 -18.36 16.76 -6.98
N PHE A 317 -18.67 15.89 -7.95
CA PHE A 317 -19.51 16.26 -9.07
C PHE A 317 -20.29 15.08 -9.65
N TRP A 318 -19.60 14.06 -10.17
CA TRP A 318 -20.25 12.99 -10.94
C TRP A 318 -21.11 12.05 -10.09
N ARG A 319 -20.75 11.81 -8.82
CA ARG A 319 -21.49 10.92 -7.92
C ARG A 319 -22.91 11.45 -7.68
N ASP A 320 -23.03 12.72 -7.34
CA ASP A 320 -24.33 13.31 -7.03
C ASP A 320 -25.19 13.38 -8.31
N ARG A 321 -24.57 13.64 -9.47
CA ARG A 321 -25.25 13.55 -10.76
C ARG A 321 -25.77 12.14 -11.05
N PHE A 322 -24.93 11.12 -10.84
CA PHE A 322 -25.28 9.73 -11.13
C PHE A 322 -26.43 9.23 -10.24
N PHE A 323 -26.39 9.52 -8.93
CA PHE A 323 -27.38 9.00 -7.99
C PHE A 323 -28.59 9.90 -7.76
N TYR A 324 -28.48 11.21 -7.99
CA TYR A 324 -29.51 12.17 -7.58
C TYR A 324 -30.02 13.12 -8.68
N SER A 325 -29.40 13.15 -9.88
CA SER A 325 -29.98 13.94 -10.98
C SER A 325 -31.11 13.19 -11.67
N GLN A 326 -32.02 13.91 -12.32
CA GLN A 326 -33.13 13.33 -13.09
C GLN A 326 -32.67 12.37 -14.19
N SER A 327 -31.49 12.60 -14.77
CA SER A 327 -30.94 11.78 -15.84
C SER A 327 -30.22 10.51 -15.35
N HIS A 328 -29.82 10.47 -14.07
CA HIS A 328 -28.97 9.41 -13.50
C HIS A 328 -27.76 8.98 -14.36
N GLU A 329 -27.19 9.94 -15.09
CA GLU A 329 -26.25 9.66 -16.16
C GLU A 329 -24.98 10.50 -16.09
N ILE A 330 -23.84 9.88 -16.41
CA ILE A 330 -22.53 10.54 -16.50
C ILE A 330 -21.74 10.10 -17.74
N PRO A 331 -20.88 10.97 -18.31
CA PRO A 331 -19.98 10.60 -19.39
C PRO A 331 -18.81 9.78 -18.86
N VAL A 332 -18.50 8.67 -19.55
CA VAL A 332 -17.39 7.78 -19.22
C VAL A 332 -16.63 7.37 -20.48
N PHE A 333 -15.36 7.01 -20.28
CA PHE A 333 -14.60 6.23 -21.25
C PHE A 333 -14.63 4.77 -20.84
N TYR A 334 -14.58 3.86 -21.81
CA TYR A 334 -14.62 2.43 -21.55
C TYR A 334 -13.80 1.63 -22.57
N HIS A 335 -13.54 0.36 -22.27
CA HIS A 335 -13.03 -0.63 -23.22
C HIS A 335 -14.01 -1.80 -23.31
N LEU A 336 -14.04 -2.46 -24.46
CA LEU A 336 -14.69 -3.75 -24.64
C LEU A 336 -13.66 -4.88 -24.54
N ASP A 337 -14.13 -6.08 -24.23
CA ASP A 337 -13.37 -7.32 -24.45
C ASP A 337 -13.55 -7.83 -25.89
N ASP A 338 -12.93 -8.97 -26.19
CA ASP A 338 -12.95 -9.58 -27.52
C ASP A 338 -14.35 -10.08 -27.92
N ASP A 339 -15.23 -10.31 -26.95
CA ASP A 339 -16.65 -10.68 -27.15
C ASP A 339 -17.56 -9.46 -27.31
N GLY A 340 -17.03 -8.24 -27.20
CA GLY A 340 -17.77 -6.99 -27.33
C GLY A 340 -18.51 -6.55 -26.06
N GLN A 341 -18.26 -7.19 -24.93
CA GLN A 341 -18.85 -6.83 -23.64
C GLN A 341 -18.05 -5.73 -22.96
N VAL A 342 -18.70 -4.93 -22.11
CA VAL A 342 -17.99 -3.88 -21.36
C VAL A 342 -16.97 -4.53 -20.44
N ARG A 343 -15.71 -4.10 -20.56
CA ARG A 343 -14.57 -4.67 -19.83
C ARG A 343 -14.08 -3.78 -18.70
N SER A 344 -14.07 -2.47 -18.90
CA SER A 344 -13.65 -1.49 -17.88
C SER A 344 -14.20 -0.10 -18.19
N ILE A 345 -14.30 0.76 -17.17
CA ILE A 345 -14.91 2.10 -17.27
C ILE A 345 -14.07 3.11 -16.46
N GLY A 346 -14.01 4.37 -16.89
CA GLY A 346 -13.45 5.45 -16.07
C GLY A 346 -13.76 6.87 -16.54
N LEU A 347 -13.50 7.85 -15.66
CA LEU A 347 -13.91 9.25 -15.81
C LEU A 347 -12.96 10.15 -16.63
N ALA A 348 -11.83 9.61 -17.08
CA ALA A 348 -10.83 10.37 -17.81
C ALA A 348 -10.29 9.55 -18.97
N TYR A 349 -9.89 10.22 -20.04
CA TYR A 349 -9.11 9.58 -21.09
C TYR A 349 -7.80 9.03 -20.48
N LEU A 350 -7.49 7.77 -20.73
CA LEU A 350 -6.45 7.01 -20.00
C LEU A 350 -6.73 6.87 -18.49
N TYR A 351 -7.93 6.39 -18.16
CA TYR A 351 -8.34 6.12 -16.78
C TYR A 351 -7.50 5.01 -16.14
N ARG A 352 -7.60 4.92 -14.81
CA ARG A 352 -6.96 3.85 -14.03
C ARG A 352 -7.83 2.61 -14.10
N LEU A 353 -7.22 1.44 -14.18
CA LEU A 353 -7.87 0.14 -14.10
C LEU A 353 -7.69 -0.44 -12.70
N ALA A 354 -8.74 -1.06 -12.16
CA ALA A 354 -8.62 -1.87 -10.95
C ALA A 354 -7.87 -3.15 -11.33
N TYR A 355 -7.01 -3.61 -10.44
CA TYR A 355 -6.42 -4.94 -10.60
C TYR A 355 -7.47 -6.03 -10.35
N HIS A 356 -7.29 -7.18 -11.01
CA HIS A 356 -8.17 -8.34 -10.83
C HIS A 356 -8.12 -8.88 -9.39
N CYS A 357 -6.92 -8.93 -8.79
CA CYS A 357 -6.70 -9.38 -7.43
C CYS A 357 -6.57 -8.21 -6.44
N SER A 358 -7.18 -8.35 -5.26
CA SER A 358 -6.83 -7.56 -4.08
C SER A 358 -5.56 -8.08 -3.41
N ILE A 359 -5.01 -7.33 -2.45
CA ILE A 359 -3.86 -7.78 -1.66
C ILE A 359 -4.22 -9.06 -0.86
N GLY A 360 -5.41 -9.13 -0.29
CA GLY A 360 -5.91 -10.31 0.41
C GLY A 360 -5.99 -11.54 -0.49
N GLN A 361 -6.47 -11.38 -1.72
CA GLN A 361 -6.51 -12.48 -2.70
C GLN A 361 -5.09 -13.01 -3.02
N THR A 362 -4.10 -12.14 -3.18
CA THR A 362 -2.72 -12.60 -3.45
C THR A 362 -2.05 -13.29 -2.26
N ILE A 363 -2.52 -13.03 -1.04
CA ILE A 363 -2.14 -13.81 0.16
C ILE A 363 -2.81 -15.19 0.12
N GLN A 364 -4.11 -15.26 -0.17
CA GLN A 364 -4.88 -16.51 -0.28
C GLN A 364 -4.36 -17.43 -1.40
N HIS A 365 -3.81 -16.87 -2.48
CA HIS A 365 -3.16 -17.65 -3.54
C HIS A 365 -1.88 -18.36 -3.07
N THR A 366 -1.23 -17.84 -2.03
CA THR A 366 -0.09 -18.54 -1.40
C THR A 366 -0.60 -19.73 -0.59
N ASN A 367 -1.54 -19.46 0.33
CA ASN A 367 -2.35 -20.45 1.04
C ASN A 367 -3.60 -19.75 1.62
N GLN A 368 -4.78 -20.37 1.47
CA GLN A 368 -6.06 -19.84 1.97
C GLN A 368 -6.10 -19.69 3.50
N ASP A 369 -5.35 -20.51 4.23
CA ASP A 369 -5.31 -20.51 5.69
C ASP A 369 -4.78 -19.19 6.28
N HIS A 370 -4.02 -18.40 5.50
CA HIS A 370 -3.54 -17.09 5.95
C HIS A 370 -4.63 -16.03 6.15
N CYS A 371 -5.72 -16.10 5.39
CA CYS A 371 -6.74 -15.04 5.37
C CYS A 371 -8.17 -15.53 5.38
N SER A 372 -8.44 -16.84 5.41
CA SER A 372 -9.82 -17.32 5.47
C SER A 372 -10.43 -17.00 6.84
N PRO A 373 -11.47 -16.15 6.91
CA PRO A 373 -12.16 -15.87 8.17
C PRO A 373 -12.78 -17.15 8.75
N ASP A 374 -13.17 -18.06 7.86
CA ASP A 374 -13.78 -19.36 8.16
C ASP A 374 -12.78 -20.52 8.17
N ALA A 375 -11.46 -20.27 8.04
CA ALA A 375 -10.49 -21.34 8.27
C ALA A 375 -10.57 -21.75 9.74
N GLU A 376 -10.98 -22.99 9.96
CA GLU A 376 -10.98 -23.60 11.28
C GLU A 376 -9.58 -23.55 11.89
N GLY A 377 -9.51 -23.27 13.18
CA GLY A 377 -8.26 -23.29 13.95
C GLY A 377 -7.60 -21.92 14.16
N TYR A 378 -6.78 -21.86 15.19
CA TYR A 378 -5.96 -20.71 15.54
C TYR A 378 -4.50 -21.02 15.22
N ASP A 379 -3.75 -20.04 14.72
CA ASP A 379 -2.28 -20.17 14.68
C ASP A 379 -1.66 -19.90 16.07
N LEU A 380 -0.38 -20.23 16.22
CA LEU A 380 0.31 -20.04 17.51
C LEU A 380 0.31 -18.57 17.96
N ALA A 381 0.46 -17.60 17.07
CA ALA A 381 0.47 -16.18 17.45
C ALA A 381 -0.93 -15.70 17.90
N GLU A 382 -2.00 -16.16 17.25
CA GLU A 382 -3.39 -15.95 17.68
C GLU A 382 -3.61 -16.50 19.09
N LEU A 383 -3.13 -17.71 19.39
CA LEU A 383 -3.25 -18.34 20.72
C LEU A 383 -2.60 -17.53 21.85
N LEU A 384 -1.50 -16.82 21.56
CA LEU A 384 -0.77 -16.03 22.57
C LEU A 384 -1.30 -14.60 22.67
N PHE A 385 -1.42 -13.92 21.54
CA PHE A 385 -1.71 -12.48 21.47
C PHE A 385 -3.19 -12.13 21.32
N GLY A 386 -4.03 -13.13 21.07
CA GLY A 386 -5.46 -12.99 20.83
C GLY A 386 -5.82 -12.75 19.35
N LYS A 387 -7.10 -12.98 19.06
CA LYS A 387 -7.74 -12.83 17.74
C LYS A 387 -9.06 -12.08 17.91
N VAL A 388 -9.35 -11.18 16.97
CA VAL A 388 -10.67 -10.58 16.80
C VAL A 388 -11.16 -10.97 15.41
N HIS A 389 -12.30 -11.65 15.36
CA HIS A 389 -12.97 -12.06 14.13
C HIS A 389 -13.57 -10.82 13.43
N PRO A 390 -13.35 -10.64 12.11
CA PRO A 390 -13.82 -9.46 11.40
C PRO A 390 -15.35 -9.38 11.28
N ASN A 391 -16.04 -10.52 11.31
CA ASN A 391 -17.50 -10.58 11.39
C ASN A 391 -17.95 -10.54 12.86
N GLU A 392 -18.56 -9.41 13.26
CA GLU A 392 -19.10 -9.20 14.61
C GLU A 392 -20.16 -10.24 15.02
N LYS A 393 -20.77 -10.94 14.06
CA LYS A 393 -21.75 -12.02 14.32
C LYS A 393 -21.12 -13.34 14.75
N LYS A 394 -19.79 -13.45 14.76
CA LYS A 394 -19.03 -14.64 15.19
C LYS A 394 -18.16 -14.34 16.43
N PRO A 395 -18.75 -13.83 17.53
CA PRO A 395 -17.95 -13.44 18.69
C PRO A 395 -17.32 -14.63 19.43
N HIS A 396 -17.85 -15.83 19.26
CA HIS A 396 -17.32 -17.07 19.84
C HIS A 396 -15.99 -17.52 19.19
N GLU A 397 -15.62 -16.94 18.05
CA GLU A 397 -14.33 -17.15 17.40
C GLU A 397 -13.27 -16.10 17.80
N ASN A 398 -13.62 -15.19 18.72
CA ASN A 398 -12.66 -14.25 19.30
C ASN A 398 -11.85 -14.93 20.39
N LEU A 399 -10.56 -14.62 20.45
CA LEU A 399 -9.67 -15.10 21.50
C LEU A 399 -9.04 -13.92 22.23
N LYS A 400 -9.22 -13.87 23.55
CA LYS A 400 -8.57 -12.87 24.40
C LYS A 400 -7.06 -13.12 24.43
N SER A 401 -6.26 -12.06 24.49
CA SER A 401 -4.80 -12.18 24.66
C SER A 401 -4.48 -12.91 25.98
N ARG A 402 -3.55 -13.87 25.96
CA ARG A 402 -3.00 -14.52 27.16
C ARG A 402 -1.67 -13.89 27.63
N VAL A 403 -1.18 -12.87 26.91
CA VAL A 403 -0.01 -12.06 27.29
C VAL A 403 -0.32 -10.57 27.34
N SER A 404 0.32 -9.87 28.26
CA SER A 404 0.30 -8.42 28.41
C SER A 404 1.72 -7.88 28.53
N PHE A 405 2.03 -6.82 27.78
CA PHE A 405 3.33 -6.16 27.79
C PHE A 405 3.22 -4.86 28.57
N GLY A 406 4.03 -4.70 29.62
CA GLY A 406 4.17 -3.44 30.33
C GLY A 406 4.78 -2.36 29.44
N THR A 407 4.47 -1.10 29.74
CA THR A 407 5.21 0.04 29.19
C THR A 407 6.66 -0.04 29.67
N ALA A 408 7.62 -0.03 28.75
CA ALA A 408 9.03 -0.02 29.14
C ALA A 408 9.47 1.40 29.46
N LEU A 409 10.03 1.59 30.66
CA LEU A 409 10.48 2.88 31.14
C LEU A 409 11.98 3.02 30.88
N SER A 410 12.41 4.16 30.36
CA SER A 410 13.83 4.44 30.24
C SER A 410 14.47 4.60 31.62
N ASP A 411 15.77 4.32 31.70
CA ASP A 411 16.59 4.83 32.77
C ASP A 411 16.66 6.38 32.73
N ASN A 412 17.16 6.98 33.82
CA ASN A 412 17.29 8.44 33.96
C ASN A 412 18.42 9.05 33.09
N THR A 413 19.10 8.24 32.27
CA THR A 413 20.25 8.65 31.43
C THR A 413 19.91 8.77 29.95
N ALA A 414 18.62 8.67 29.59
CA ALA A 414 18.16 8.82 28.22
C ALA A 414 18.39 10.26 27.71
N GLU A 415 19.14 10.39 26.62
CA GLU A 415 19.43 11.67 25.96
C GLU A 415 19.00 11.64 24.50
N GLU A 416 18.37 12.72 24.05
CA GLU A 416 17.99 12.92 22.65
C GLU A 416 19.16 13.39 21.78
N ILE A 417 19.13 13.01 20.50
CA ILE A 417 20.03 13.55 19.48
C ILE A 417 19.41 14.81 18.87
N GLY A 418 19.82 15.99 19.33
CA GLY A 418 19.20 17.27 18.95
C GLY A 418 19.53 17.80 17.53
N ASN A 419 20.64 17.35 16.92
CA ASN A 419 21.22 17.97 15.73
C ASN A 419 21.12 17.14 14.44
N LEU A 420 20.08 16.31 14.30
CA LEU A 420 19.85 15.60 13.04
C LEU A 420 19.23 16.51 11.97
N ASN A 421 19.76 16.42 10.75
CA ASN A 421 19.21 17.10 9.59
C ASN A 421 17.82 16.55 9.23
N ALA A 422 17.00 17.38 8.57
CA ALA A 422 15.75 16.92 8.00
C ALA A 422 16.01 15.87 6.90
N THR A 423 15.13 14.87 6.81
CA THR A 423 15.23 13.77 5.84
C THR A 423 13.86 13.42 5.27
N ILE A 424 13.77 12.40 4.40
CA ILE A 424 12.51 11.90 3.83
C ILE A 424 12.27 10.46 4.29
N LEU A 425 11.17 10.25 5.02
CA LEU A 425 10.75 8.91 5.45
C LEU A 425 9.58 8.43 4.57
N ASN A 426 9.90 7.68 3.51
CA ASN A 426 8.89 7.19 2.56
C ASN A 426 8.10 6.00 3.10
N GLY A 427 6.79 5.98 2.80
CA GLY A 427 5.89 4.86 3.07
C GLY A 427 5.97 3.74 2.01
N PRO A 428 5.34 2.58 2.28
CA PRO A 428 5.22 1.49 1.31
C PRO A 428 4.56 1.93 0.00
N LYS A 429 4.97 1.31 -1.11
CA LYS A 429 4.43 1.55 -2.46
C LYS A 429 4.01 0.21 -3.09
N PRO A 430 2.90 -0.40 -2.65
CA PRO A 430 2.52 -1.75 -3.07
C PRO A 430 2.18 -1.83 -4.57
N THR A 431 1.95 -0.70 -5.24
CA THR A 431 1.80 -0.62 -6.70
C THR A 431 3.11 -0.85 -7.48
N TYR A 432 4.27 -0.81 -6.82
CA TYR A 432 5.56 -1.16 -7.43
C TYR A 432 5.77 -2.68 -7.36
N PHE A 433 5.05 -3.40 -8.21
CA PHE A 433 5.02 -4.86 -8.27
C PHE A 433 6.39 -5.56 -8.42
N PRO A 434 7.48 -4.97 -8.99
CA PRO A 434 8.79 -5.64 -9.00
C PRO A 434 9.30 -6.01 -7.60
N ASN A 435 8.84 -5.30 -6.56
CA ASN A 435 9.23 -5.57 -5.17
C ASN A 435 8.18 -6.37 -4.41
N TYR A 436 6.89 -6.14 -4.66
CA TYR A 436 5.78 -6.57 -3.80
C TYR A 436 5.07 -7.85 -4.27
N ILE A 437 5.12 -8.15 -5.56
CA ILE A 437 4.56 -9.37 -6.14
C ILE A 437 5.71 -10.31 -6.46
N ARG A 438 5.53 -11.60 -6.16
CA ARG A 438 6.48 -12.64 -6.54
C ARG A 438 6.64 -12.65 -8.07
N GLN A 439 7.88 -12.62 -8.56
CA GLN A 439 8.18 -12.56 -10.00
C GLN A 439 8.69 -13.90 -10.53
N ASP A 440 8.51 -14.14 -11.83
CA ASP A 440 9.11 -15.27 -12.54
C ASP A 440 10.52 -14.89 -13.03
N ASP A 441 11.45 -14.74 -12.08
CA ASP A 441 12.83 -14.33 -12.32
C ASP A 441 13.80 -15.51 -12.42
N LYS A 442 15.00 -15.20 -12.91
CA LYS A 442 16.20 -16.03 -12.75
C LYS A 442 17.23 -15.20 -12.01
N MET A 443 17.87 -15.81 -11.02
CA MET A 443 19.07 -15.26 -10.42
C MET A 443 20.23 -15.58 -11.38
N ASP A 444 20.96 -14.56 -11.83
CA ASP A 444 22.22 -14.81 -12.51
C ASP A 444 23.22 -15.33 -11.46
N GLU A 445 23.86 -16.47 -11.73
CA GLU A 445 24.82 -17.05 -10.78
C GLU A 445 26.15 -16.28 -10.77
N LYS A 446 26.40 -15.43 -11.78
CA LYS A 446 27.65 -14.65 -11.93
C LYS A 446 27.55 -13.20 -11.50
N SER A 447 26.34 -12.64 -11.49
CA SER A 447 26.07 -11.29 -11.00
C SER A 447 24.88 -11.40 -10.05
N SER A 448 24.94 -10.77 -8.88
CA SER A 448 23.82 -10.79 -7.91
C SER A 448 22.49 -10.18 -8.42
N LEU A 449 22.43 -9.92 -9.73
CA LEU A 449 21.32 -9.37 -10.48
C LEU A 449 20.17 -10.37 -10.56
N CYS A 450 19.00 -9.96 -10.05
CA CYS A 450 17.73 -10.65 -10.25
C CYS A 450 16.96 -9.97 -11.37
N LYS A 451 16.65 -10.72 -12.45
CA LYS A 451 15.85 -10.22 -13.57
C LYS A 451 14.75 -11.20 -13.95
N ILE A 452 13.63 -10.67 -14.44
CA ILE A 452 12.60 -11.49 -15.10
C ILE A 452 13.22 -12.28 -16.25
N ARG A 453 12.67 -13.46 -16.53
CA ARG A 453 13.15 -14.33 -17.62
C ARG A 453 13.18 -13.58 -18.96
N GLU A 454 14.08 -13.97 -19.84
CA GLU A 454 14.16 -13.40 -21.20
C GLU A 454 12.82 -13.58 -21.93
N LYS A 455 12.29 -12.50 -22.52
CA LYS A 455 10.93 -12.42 -23.09
C LYS A 455 9.77 -12.59 -22.08
N GLY A 456 10.07 -12.74 -20.80
CA GLY A 456 9.09 -12.75 -19.71
C GLY A 456 8.56 -11.34 -19.40
N GLN A 457 7.44 -11.30 -18.69
CA GLN A 457 6.81 -10.06 -18.22
C GLN A 457 6.79 -10.04 -16.70
N TYR A 458 6.64 -8.85 -16.14
CA TYR A 458 6.36 -8.74 -14.71
C TYR A 458 4.99 -9.30 -14.36
N ARG A 459 4.96 -10.05 -13.27
CA ARG A 459 3.73 -10.38 -12.56
C ARG A 459 3.25 -9.15 -11.81
N THR A 460 1.94 -8.91 -11.84
CA THR A 460 1.28 -7.76 -11.22
C THR A 460 0.14 -8.26 -10.34
N TYR A 461 -0.86 -7.44 -10.03
CA TYR A 461 -2.10 -7.92 -9.40
C TYR A 461 -3.18 -8.27 -10.46
N MET A 462 -2.86 -8.23 -11.76
CA MET A 462 -3.79 -8.61 -12.84
C MET A 462 -3.91 -10.12 -13.03
N GLN A 463 -2.84 -10.88 -12.76
CA GLN A 463 -2.86 -12.32 -12.97
C GLN A 463 -3.57 -13.00 -11.79
N ASP A 464 -4.55 -13.86 -12.07
CA ASP A 464 -5.38 -14.51 -11.05
C ASP A 464 -4.62 -15.47 -10.14
N ASP A 465 -3.40 -15.85 -10.49
CA ASP A 465 -2.50 -16.67 -9.66
C ASP A 465 -1.34 -15.85 -9.06
N SER A 466 -1.51 -14.53 -8.95
CA SER A 466 -0.49 -13.65 -8.35
C SER A 466 -0.33 -13.89 -6.86
N GLU A 467 0.92 -14.04 -6.42
CA GLU A 467 1.28 -14.24 -5.01
C GLU A 467 1.98 -12.99 -4.47
N ILE A 468 1.61 -12.59 -3.25
CA ILE A 468 2.37 -11.57 -2.53
C ILE A 468 3.79 -12.10 -2.24
N ARG A 469 4.78 -11.21 -2.21
CA ARG A 469 6.15 -11.63 -1.92
C ARG A 469 6.35 -12.13 -0.49
N GLY A 470 5.69 -11.51 0.49
CA GLY A 470 5.70 -11.96 1.87
C GLY A 470 5.66 -10.85 2.91
N TRP A 471 6.24 -11.12 4.08
CA TRP A 471 6.28 -10.22 5.22
C TRP A 471 7.31 -9.11 4.97
N LYS A 472 6.83 -7.91 4.64
CA LYS A 472 7.71 -6.74 4.49
C LYS A 472 8.40 -6.44 5.82
N ARG A 473 9.73 -6.47 5.82
CA ARG A 473 10.58 -6.08 6.96
C ARG A 473 11.63 -5.09 6.52
N TYR A 474 12.08 -4.26 7.46
CA TYR A 474 13.27 -3.43 7.28
C TYR A 474 14.45 -4.23 7.85
N PRO A 475 15.36 -4.76 7.02
CA PRO A 475 16.57 -5.37 7.53
C PRO A 475 17.32 -4.37 8.41
N VAL A 476 17.92 -4.85 9.49
CA VAL A 476 18.81 -4.01 10.29
C VAL A 476 19.95 -3.53 9.41
N LYS A 477 20.34 -2.27 9.61
CA LYS A 477 21.26 -1.55 8.74
C LYS A 477 22.28 -0.85 9.61
N ARG A 478 23.57 -0.99 9.31
CA ARG A 478 24.62 -0.30 10.08
C ARG A 478 24.34 1.20 10.13
N TRP A 479 24.19 1.72 11.35
CA TRP A 479 23.85 3.13 11.57
C TRP A 479 24.98 4.01 11.04
N GLN A 480 24.59 5.03 10.26
CA GLN A 480 25.45 6.06 9.68
C GLN A 480 24.68 7.38 9.69
N GLU A 481 25.31 8.48 9.29
CA GLU A 481 24.61 9.76 9.17
C GLU A 481 23.39 9.68 8.24
N LEU A 482 22.39 10.51 8.53
CA LEU A 482 21.20 10.58 7.68
C LEU A 482 21.58 11.02 6.26
N PRO A 483 20.99 10.42 5.21
CA PRO A 483 21.25 10.83 3.84
C PRO A 483 20.93 12.32 3.65
N ALA A 484 21.85 13.04 3.00
CA ALA A 484 21.61 14.41 2.60
C ALA A 484 20.46 14.48 1.60
N LEU A 485 19.64 15.53 1.71
CA LEU A 485 18.56 15.81 0.77
C LEU A 485 19.15 16.34 -0.55
N GLU A 486 18.59 15.89 -1.67
CA GLU A 486 18.83 16.46 -3.00
C GLU A 486 18.24 17.89 -3.09
N GLU A 487 18.65 18.70 -4.08
CA GLU A 487 18.25 20.12 -4.16
C GLU A 487 16.72 20.32 -4.32
N GLU A 488 16.04 19.51 -5.14
CA GLU A 488 14.58 19.62 -5.24
C GLU A 488 13.90 19.19 -3.94
N GLN A 489 14.44 18.15 -3.30
CA GLN A 489 13.96 17.67 -2.02
C GLN A 489 14.06 18.75 -0.96
N LYS A 490 15.17 19.51 -0.89
CA LYS A 490 15.36 20.63 0.06
C LYS A 490 14.26 21.68 -0.05
N ASN A 491 13.75 21.92 -1.25
CA ASN A 491 12.70 22.90 -1.54
C ASN A 491 11.29 22.39 -1.19
N ASN A 492 11.06 21.08 -1.16
CA ASN A 492 9.76 20.50 -0.80
C ASN A 492 9.67 20.13 0.68
N LYS A 493 9.42 21.12 1.55
CA LYS A 493 9.31 20.91 3.00
C LYS A 493 8.18 19.96 3.42
N GLN A 494 7.13 19.82 2.60
CA GLN A 494 5.97 18.99 2.93
C GLN A 494 6.25 17.47 2.94
N VAL A 495 7.33 17.04 2.30
CA VAL A 495 7.77 15.63 2.30
C VAL A 495 8.89 15.35 3.29
N GLN A 496 9.41 16.40 3.93
CA GLN A 496 10.53 16.30 4.88
C GLN A 496 10.03 16.05 6.31
N VAL A 497 10.87 15.40 7.10
CA VAL A 497 10.69 15.16 8.53
C VAL A 497 12.02 15.34 9.26
N LYS A 498 11.96 15.96 10.45
CA LYS A 498 13.04 15.99 11.44
C LYS A 498 12.73 14.97 12.53
N LEU A 499 13.73 14.15 12.86
CA LEU A 499 13.61 13.04 13.80
C LEU A 499 14.42 13.37 15.06
N PHE A 500 13.83 13.15 16.23
CA PHE A 500 14.47 13.37 17.54
C PHE A 500 14.58 12.02 18.29
N PRO A 501 15.49 11.13 17.87
CA PRO A 501 15.70 9.83 18.51
C PRO A 501 16.47 9.98 19.83
N LEU A 502 16.35 8.99 20.71
CA LEU A 502 17.28 8.79 21.81
C LEU A 502 18.59 8.16 21.31
N LYS A 503 19.69 8.41 22.02
CA LYS A 503 21.02 7.87 21.71
C LYS A 503 21.05 6.33 21.78
N ALA A 504 22.08 5.75 21.16
CA ALA A 504 22.44 4.36 21.42
C ALA A 504 22.82 4.18 22.91
N GLU A 505 22.80 2.93 23.37
CA GLU A 505 23.01 2.50 24.76
C GLU A 505 21.93 2.93 25.76
N THR A 506 20.91 3.70 25.36
CA THR A 506 19.73 3.92 26.21
C THR A 506 19.06 2.59 26.55
N THR A 507 18.78 2.38 27.84
CA THR A 507 18.15 1.15 28.32
C THR A 507 16.74 1.39 28.84
N PHE A 508 15.89 0.37 28.66
CA PHE A 508 14.51 0.36 29.13
C PHE A 508 14.22 -0.91 29.92
N LYS A 509 13.36 -0.82 30.93
CA LYS A 509 12.89 -1.98 31.71
C LYS A 509 11.39 -2.14 31.58
N SER A 510 10.93 -3.38 31.41
CA SER A 510 9.50 -3.71 31.37
C SER A 510 9.24 -5.10 31.95
N THR A 511 7.98 -5.35 32.30
CA THR A 511 7.47 -6.65 32.73
C THR A 511 6.48 -7.17 31.69
N ILE A 512 6.71 -8.38 31.20
CA ILE A 512 5.77 -9.14 30.39
C ILE A 512 5.03 -10.11 31.31
N ARG A 513 3.69 -10.09 31.29
CA ARG A 513 2.85 -10.98 32.08
C ARG A 513 2.12 -11.94 31.15
N PHE A 514 2.10 -13.22 31.49
CA PHE A 514 1.44 -14.25 30.71
C PHE A 514 0.60 -15.17 31.61
N HIS A 515 -0.42 -15.77 31.04
CA HIS A 515 -1.37 -16.61 31.75
C HIS A 515 -1.65 -17.89 30.98
N ASN A 516 -1.62 -19.00 31.69
CA ASN A 516 -2.03 -20.31 31.21
C ASN A 516 -1.35 -20.73 29.90
N TRP A 517 -0.02 -20.70 29.85
CA TRP A 517 0.76 -21.08 28.67
C TRP A 517 1.39 -22.46 28.81
N LEU A 518 1.31 -23.27 27.76
CA LEU A 518 2.09 -24.50 27.70
C LEU A 518 3.61 -24.20 27.70
N PRO A 519 4.45 -25.16 28.10
CA PRO A 519 5.91 -25.02 28.10
C PRO A 519 6.47 -24.51 26.76
N GLU A 520 5.96 -25.01 25.65
CA GLU A 520 6.37 -24.68 24.28
C GLU A 520 5.89 -23.27 23.88
N GLU A 521 4.72 -22.83 24.36
CA GLU A 521 4.20 -21.48 24.15
C GLU A 521 5.08 -20.43 24.84
N LEU A 522 5.49 -20.71 26.09
CA LEU A 522 6.45 -19.88 26.80
C LEU A 522 7.84 -19.93 26.13
N GLY A 523 8.26 -21.10 25.64
CA GLY A 523 9.45 -21.27 24.82
C GLY A 523 9.44 -20.40 23.57
N ALA A 524 8.29 -20.26 22.91
CA ALA A 524 8.12 -19.43 21.72
C ALA A 524 8.35 -17.93 22.01
N LEU A 525 7.81 -17.44 23.14
CA LEU A 525 8.06 -16.06 23.57
C LEU A 525 9.54 -15.84 23.92
N ILE A 526 10.14 -16.74 24.71
CA ILE A 526 11.54 -16.63 25.12
C ILE A 526 12.45 -16.65 23.90
N TRP A 527 12.27 -17.62 22.99
CA TRP A 527 13.00 -17.68 21.72
C TRP A 527 12.86 -16.39 20.93
N THR A 528 11.67 -15.80 20.88
CA THR A 528 11.46 -14.54 20.15
C THR A 528 12.16 -13.36 20.83
N LEU A 529 12.11 -13.27 22.16
CA LEU A 529 12.76 -12.20 22.91
C LEU A 529 14.28 -12.21 22.71
N THR A 530 14.90 -13.39 22.82
CA THR A 530 16.36 -13.56 22.83
C THR A 530 16.93 -14.09 21.53
N TRP A 531 16.13 -14.11 20.45
CA TRP A 531 16.48 -14.73 19.17
C TRP A 531 17.02 -16.16 19.33
N GLY A 532 16.44 -16.95 20.22
CA GLY A 532 16.89 -18.32 20.49
C GLY A 532 18.33 -18.42 21.02
N GLY A 533 18.84 -17.35 21.65
CA GLY A 533 20.21 -17.27 22.14
C GLY A 533 21.23 -16.69 21.14
N TYR A 534 20.80 -16.27 19.95
CA TYR A 534 21.69 -15.63 18.97
C TYR A 534 21.92 -14.14 19.32
N GLU A 535 22.93 -13.87 20.15
CA GLU A 535 23.23 -12.51 20.66
C GLU A 535 23.58 -11.47 19.58
N ALA A 536 24.03 -11.92 18.40
CA ALA A 536 24.36 -11.03 17.29
C ALA A 536 23.11 -10.44 16.61
N LEU A 537 21.94 -11.09 16.76
CA LEU A 537 20.70 -10.66 16.14
C LEU A 537 20.02 -9.54 16.93
N CYS A 538 19.47 -8.57 16.20
CA CYS A 538 18.78 -7.41 16.75
C CYS A 538 17.31 -7.37 16.33
N HIS A 539 16.45 -6.97 17.27
CA HIS A 539 15.10 -6.55 16.94
C HIS A 539 15.10 -5.15 16.32
N SER A 540 14.05 -4.81 15.57
CA SER A 540 13.88 -3.49 14.97
C SER A 540 12.60 -2.81 15.48
N LEU A 541 12.76 -1.69 16.18
CA LEU A 541 11.70 -1.01 16.92
C LEU A 541 11.58 0.48 16.56
N GLY A 542 10.37 0.97 16.41
CA GLY A 542 10.11 2.40 16.18
C GLY A 542 10.29 2.87 14.73
N MET A 543 10.47 4.17 14.57
CA MET A 543 10.59 4.90 13.31
C MET A 543 12.06 5.02 12.87
N GLY A 544 12.29 5.45 11.62
CA GLY A 544 13.66 5.64 11.11
C GLY A 544 14.41 4.36 10.74
N LYS A 545 13.75 3.18 10.77
CA LYS A 545 14.32 1.89 10.34
C LYS A 545 15.08 1.92 8.99
N PRO A 546 14.61 2.64 7.94
CA PRO A 546 15.37 2.79 6.69
C PRO A 546 16.78 3.37 6.83
N PHE A 547 17.02 4.10 7.93
CA PHE A 547 18.29 4.74 8.23
C PHE A 547 19.13 3.93 9.21
N GLY A 548 18.62 2.81 9.72
CA GLY A 548 19.30 1.96 10.70
C GLY A 548 18.89 2.21 12.15
N PHE A 549 17.90 3.08 12.41
CA PHE A 549 17.40 3.32 13.77
C PHE A 549 16.68 2.11 14.36
N GLY A 550 16.66 2.08 15.69
CA GLY A 550 15.80 1.21 16.45
C GLY A 550 16.25 -0.24 16.55
N GLN A 551 17.54 -0.51 16.31
CA GLN A 551 18.12 -1.82 16.62
C GLN A 551 18.20 -1.99 18.13
N VAL A 552 17.60 -3.06 18.65
CA VAL A 552 17.59 -3.33 20.09
C VAL A 552 17.90 -4.79 20.39
N SER A 553 18.59 -5.03 21.49
CA SER A 553 18.70 -6.35 22.12
C SER A 553 17.74 -6.42 23.32
N ILE A 554 17.23 -7.61 23.61
CA ILE A 554 16.37 -7.85 24.77
C ILE A 554 16.99 -8.97 25.61
N GLN A 555 17.04 -8.76 26.91
CA GLN A 555 17.52 -9.73 27.89
C GLN A 555 16.42 -9.98 28.92
N ILE A 556 16.22 -11.23 29.31
CA ILE A 556 15.40 -11.58 30.47
C ILE A 556 16.29 -11.45 31.70
N VAL A 557 15.94 -10.56 32.62
CA VAL A 557 16.77 -10.23 33.78
C VAL A 557 16.21 -10.79 35.09
N ASP A 558 14.90 -11.03 35.14
CA ASP A 558 14.24 -11.73 36.24
C ASP A 558 12.96 -12.40 35.74
N ASN A 559 12.39 -13.30 36.53
CA ASN A 559 11.16 -14.01 36.22
C ASN A 559 10.40 -14.42 37.48
N ASP A 560 9.09 -14.58 37.35
CA ASP A 560 8.23 -15.27 38.32
C ASP A 560 7.31 -16.20 37.54
N ILE A 561 7.79 -17.42 37.26
CA ILE A 561 7.06 -18.44 36.50
C ILE A 561 6.52 -19.47 37.48
N ARG A 562 5.22 -19.77 37.42
CA ARG A 562 4.54 -20.70 38.34
C ARG A 562 3.77 -21.76 37.57
N SER A 563 3.66 -22.95 38.17
CA SER A 563 2.82 -24.02 37.65
C SER A 563 1.35 -23.69 37.90
N ASN A 564 0.47 -23.98 36.94
CA ASN A 564 -0.96 -23.89 37.18
C ASN A 564 -1.46 -24.94 38.20
N GLN A 565 -0.75 -26.07 38.38
CA GLN A 565 -1.11 -27.08 39.39
C GLN A 565 -0.63 -26.74 40.80
N ALA A 566 0.44 -25.97 40.91
CA ALA A 566 1.03 -25.52 42.17
C ALA A 566 1.38 -24.02 42.06
N PRO A 567 0.39 -23.12 42.07
CA PRO A 567 0.60 -21.68 41.82
C PRO A 567 1.47 -20.97 42.86
N GLU A 568 1.61 -21.57 44.05
CA GLU A 568 2.50 -21.13 45.11
C GLU A 568 3.99 -21.44 44.84
N GLN A 569 4.27 -22.39 43.94
CA GLN A 569 5.63 -22.84 43.66
C GLN A 569 6.20 -22.16 42.40
N LYS A 570 7.27 -21.39 42.60
CA LYS A 570 8.08 -20.86 41.50
C LYS A 570 8.84 -22.00 40.81
N ILE A 571 8.74 -22.06 39.49
CA ILE A 571 9.49 -22.98 38.63
C ILE A 571 10.88 -22.38 38.37
N ALA A 572 11.92 -23.22 38.44
CA ALA A 572 13.27 -22.81 38.07
C ALA A 572 13.31 -22.41 36.58
N PHE A 573 13.88 -21.24 36.31
CA PHE A 573 14.01 -20.73 34.94
C PHE A 573 15.28 -21.27 34.29
N ASP A 574 15.11 -21.94 33.15
CA ASP A 574 16.18 -22.36 32.25
C ASP A 574 15.82 -21.91 30.83
N GLU A 575 16.41 -20.78 30.41
CA GLU A 575 16.17 -20.19 29.10
C GLU A 575 16.44 -21.18 27.96
N THR A 576 17.52 -21.97 28.07
CA THR A 576 17.93 -22.91 27.03
C THR A 576 16.94 -24.07 26.91
N ALA A 577 16.42 -24.58 28.03
CA ALA A 577 15.41 -25.62 28.03
C ALA A 577 14.10 -25.15 27.36
N TYR A 578 13.65 -23.92 27.67
CA TYR A 578 12.45 -23.33 27.05
C TYR A 578 12.63 -23.11 25.54
N ILE A 579 13.77 -22.57 25.13
CA ILE A 579 14.13 -22.42 23.72
C ILE A 579 14.07 -23.80 23.03
N LYS A 580 14.68 -24.82 23.61
CA LYS A 580 14.70 -26.18 23.04
C LYS A 580 13.31 -26.76 22.84
N LEU A 581 12.37 -26.53 23.78
CA LEU A 581 10.98 -26.98 23.65
C LEU A 581 10.30 -26.39 22.40
N PHE A 582 10.40 -25.08 22.20
CA PHE A 582 9.85 -24.43 21.01
C PHE A 582 10.53 -24.91 19.71
N LYS A 583 11.87 -25.00 19.71
CA LYS A 583 12.60 -25.51 18.54
C LYS A 583 12.19 -26.93 18.17
N THR A 584 11.97 -27.79 19.17
CA THR A 584 11.55 -29.19 18.97
C THR A 584 10.14 -29.23 18.38
N LEU A 585 9.19 -28.50 18.99
CA LEU A 585 7.83 -28.37 18.46
C LEU A 585 7.84 -27.93 16.98
N MET A 586 8.53 -26.84 16.66
CA MET A 586 8.53 -26.33 15.29
C MET A 586 9.22 -27.28 14.32
N THR A 587 10.30 -27.95 14.73
CA THR A 587 10.99 -28.94 13.90
C THR A 587 10.09 -30.13 13.60
N ASP A 588 9.42 -30.68 14.60
CA ASP A 588 8.54 -31.83 14.45
C ASP A 588 7.33 -31.51 13.58
N GLU A 589 6.64 -30.39 13.86
CA GLU A 589 5.45 -29.99 13.11
C GLU A 589 5.78 -29.59 11.67
N TYR A 590 6.89 -28.89 11.44
CA TYR A 590 7.35 -28.56 10.09
C TYR A 590 7.71 -29.84 9.30
N THR A 591 8.41 -30.79 9.92
CA THR A 591 8.77 -32.07 9.29
C THR A 591 7.52 -32.87 8.92
N LYS A 592 6.52 -32.94 9.80
CA LYS A 592 5.22 -33.60 9.53
C LYS A 592 4.51 -32.95 8.35
N ALA A 593 4.50 -31.61 8.28
CA ALA A 593 3.83 -30.87 7.20
C ALA A 593 4.52 -31.07 5.83
N GLN A 594 5.83 -31.29 5.80
CA GLN A 594 6.60 -31.53 4.57
C GLN A 594 6.44 -32.95 3.99
N ALA A 595 6.00 -33.93 4.79
CA ALA A 595 6.11 -35.36 4.52
C ALA A 595 5.36 -35.90 3.28
N ARG A 596 4.74 -35.05 2.45
CA ARG A 596 4.22 -35.42 1.12
C ARG A 596 5.23 -35.21 -0.03
N ASN A 597 6.41 -34.65 0.23
CA ASN A 597 7.47 -34.42 -0.75
C ASN A 597 8.84 -34.97 -0.30
N SER A 598 9.67 -35.43 -1.23
CA SER A 598 10.97 -36.10 -0.98
C SER A 598 12.11 -35.18 -0.49
N LEU A 599 11.83 -33.94 -0.08
CA LEU A 599 12.81 -32.95 0.37
C LEU A 599 12.59 -32.63 1.85
N ALA A 600 13.34 -33.27 2.74
CA ALA A 600 13.31 -32.97 4.17
C ALA A 600 14.22 -31.76 4.49
N ILE A 601 13.61 -30.60 4.77
CA ILE A 601 14.34 -29.39 5.17
C ILE A 601 14.02 -29.11 6.64
N ARG A 602 15.02 -28.84 7.47
CA ARG A 602 14.78 -28.48 8.87
C ARG A 602 14.08 -27.12 8.97
N TRP A 603 13.25 -26.92 9.99
CA TRP A 603 12.58 -25.64 10.25
C TRP A 603 13.54 -24.44 10.21
N GLU A 604 14.68 -24.53 10.88
CA GLU A 604 15.71 -23.47 10.93
C GLU A 604 16.35 -23.20 9.56
N ASP A 605 16.30 -24.18 8.65
CA ASP A 605 16.85 -24.09 7.30
C ASP A 605 15.83 -23.61 6.25
N SER A 606 14.58 -23.40 6.65
CA SER A 606 13.54 -22.83 5.79
C SER A 606 13.94 -21.44 5.26
N ALA A 607 13.37 -21.07 4.11
CA ALA A 607 13.63 -19.75 3.52
C ALA A 607 13.19 -18.61 4.45
N GLN A 608 12.11 -18.82 5.19
CA GLN A 608 11.55 -17.89 6.16
C GLN A 608 12.55 -17.62 7.28
N MET A 609 13.06 -18.66 7.93
CA MET A 609 14.01 -18.54 9.04
C MET A 609 15.34 -17.95 8.60
N LYS A 610 15.88 -18.40 7.47
CA LYS A 610 17.13 -17.89 6.90
C LYS A 610 17.05 -16.39 6.59
N GLN A 611 15.98 -15.95 5.94
CA GLN A 611 15.80 -14.53 5.64
C GLN A 611 15.47 -13.70 6.88
N LEU A 612 14.65 -14.21 7.80
CA LEU A 612 14.32 -13.53 9.05
C LEU A 612 15.59 -13.25 9.87
N ASN A 613 16.44 -14.26 10.05
CA ASN A 613 17.70 -14.13 10.80
C ASN A 613 18.70 -13.23 10.07
N ALA A 614 18.85 -13.37 8.75
CA ALA A 614 19.73 -12.49 7.97
C ALA A 614 19.31 -11.02 8.11
N MET A 615 18.01 -10.73 8.04
CA MET A 615 17.47 -9.37 8.21
C MET A 615 17.62 -8.83 9.65
N ALA A 616 17.93 -9.68 10.63
CA ALA A 616 18.17 -9.29 12.02
C ALA A 616 19.66 -9.13 12.36
N GLU A 617 20.59 -9.48 11.46
CA GLU A 617 22.03 -9.48 11.71
C GLU A 617 22.71 -8.16 11.25
N PRO A 618 23.17 -7.29 12.16
CA PRO A 618 23.79 -6.00 11.80
C PRO A 618 25.10 -6.13 11.01
N ASN A 619 25.85 -7.22 11.21
CA ASN A 619 27.10 -7.46 10.52
C ASN A 619 26.92 -8.19 9.19
N HIS A 620 25.68 -8.49 8.78
CA HIS A 620 25.41 -9.17 7.51
C HIS A 620 26.02 -8.38 6.32
N PRO A 621 26.64 -9.02 5.32
CA PRO A 621 27.29 -8.32 4.20
C PRO A 621 26.38 -7.35 3.44
N GLN A 622 25.07 -7.64 3.39
CA GLN A 622 24.07 -6.78 2.74
C GLN A 622 23.49 -5.67 3.65
N ALA A 623 23.83 -5.62 4.95
CA ALA A 623 23.32 -4.64 5.91
C ALA A 623 23.96 -3.24 5.77
N THR A 624 24.23 -2.81 4.54
CA THR A 624 24.96 -1.57 4.22
C THR A 624 24.02 -0.47 3.73
N ALA A 625 24.46 0.78 3.85
CA ALA A 625 23.69 1.92 3.35
C ALA A 625 23.51 1.93 1.83
N GLU A 626 24.42 1.31 1.09
CA GLU A 626 24.35 1.20 -0.36
C GLU A 626 23.27 0.20 -0.82
N ASN A 627 23.19 -0.96 -0.17
CA ASN A 627 22.22 -2.00 -0.49
C ASN A 627 20.81 -1.68 0.04
N LEU A 628 20.73 -1.01 1.19
CA LEU A 628 19.48 -0.68 1.89
C LEU A 628 19.18 0.82 1.78
N LYS A 629 18.98 1.30 0.56
CA LYS A 629 18.57 2.69 0.25
C LYS A 629 17.32 2.73 -0.62
N TYR A 630 16.64 3.87 -0.61
CA TYR A 630 15.64 4.17 -1.61
C TYR A 630 16.32 4.38 -2.97
N MET A 631 15.72 3.85 -4.04
CA MET A 631 16.08 4.29 -5.39
C MET A 631 15.77 5.78 -5.56
N SER A 632 16.58 6.48 -6.34
CA SER A 632 16.40 7.91 -6.63
C SER A 632 15.27 8.11 -7.64
N PHE A 633 14.31 8.96 -7.27
CA PHE A 633 13.26 9.41 -8.18
C PHE A 633 13.81 10.37 -9.24
N GLU A 634 14.71 11.29 -8.85
CA GLU A 634 15.29 12.30 -9.75
C GLU A 634 16.09 11.65 -10.88
N LYS A 635 16.87 10.60 -10.56
CA LYS A 635 17.66 9.85 -11.54
C LYS A 635 16.85 8.85 -12.37
N GLY A 636 15.53 8.75 -12.14
CA GLY A 636 14.68 7.83 -12.89
C GLY A 636 14.93 6.34 -12.60
N GLU A 637 15.65 5.99 -11.52
CA GLU A 637 16.12 4.63 -11.25
C GLU A 637 14.97 3.60 -11.20
N PHE A 638 13.80 3.98 -10.66
CA PHE A 638 12.61 3.12 -10.65
C PHE A 638 12.12 2.74 -12.05
N VAL A 639 12.17 3.69 -12.98
CA VAL A 639 11.69 3.53 -14.36
C VAL A 639 12.70 2.71 -15.14
N ASP A 640 13.99 3.00 -14.98
CA ASP A 640 15.06 2.30 -15.68
C ASP A 640 15.19 0.85 -15.20
N ALA A 641 15.13 0.62 -13.88
CA ALA A 641 15.09 -0.74 -13.33
C ALA A 641 13.91 -1.56 -13.86
N LYS A 642 12.74 -0.94 -14.01
CA LYS A 642 11.56 -1.57 -14.60
C LYS A 642 11.80 -1.88 -16.09
N LYS A 643 12.38 -0.96 -16.87
CA LYS A 643 12.71 -1.18 -18.29
C LYS A 643 13.69 -2.33 -18.49
N ASP A 644 14.63 -2.46 -17.57
CA ASP A 644 15.67 -3.49 -17.59
C ASP A 644 15.18 -4.85 -17.07
N GLY A 645 13.92 -4.96 -16.64
CA GLY A 645 13.36 -6.21 -16.11
C GLY A 645 13.93 -6.62 -14.75
N LYS A 646 14.52 -5.69 -13.99
CA LYS A 646 15.11 -5.98 -12.68
C LYS A 646 14.05 -6.28 -11.62
N VAL A 647 14.40 -7.11 -10.66
CA VAL A 647 13.56 -7.55 -9.54
C VAL A 647 14.33 -7.32 -8.25
N LEU A 648 13.65 -6.94 -7.16
CA LEU A 648 14.30 -6.82 -5.86
C LEU A 648 14.83 -8.22 -5.43
N PRO A 649 16.15 -8.40 -5.22
CA PRO A 649 16.70 -9.69 -4.82
C PRO A 649 16.20 -10.13 -3.44
N GLU A 650 16.26 -11.44 -3.15
CA GLU A 650 16.06 -11.97 -1.79
C GLU A 650 17.15 -11.47 -0.85
N TYR A 651 16.81 -11.21 0.40
CA TYR A 651 17.83 -10.81 1.39
C TYR A 651 18.59 -12.05 1.85
N GLY A 652 19.91 -11.95 1.99
CA GLY A 652 20.81 -13.06 2.32
C GLY A 652 21.33 -13.86 1.12
N GLY A 653 20.97 -13.50 -0.12
CA GLY A 653 21.44 -14.20 -1.32
C GLY A 653 20.93 -15.64 -1.44
N PHE A 654 19.88 -16.00 -0.70
CA PHE A 654 19.29 -17.32 -0.75
C PHE A 654 18.59 -17.54 -2.09
N LYS A 655 18.84 -18.69 -2.74
CA LYS A 655 18.05 -19.12 -3.90
C LYS A 655 16.57 -19.14 -3.48
N ARG A 656 15.69 -18.62 -4.34
CA ARG A 656 14.22 -18.73 -4.15
C ARG A 656 13.85 -20.21 -4.10
N TYR A 657 13.81 -20.79 -2.90
CA TYR A 657 13.21 -22.09 -2.71
C TYR A 657 11.70 -21.92 -2.92
N TYR A 658 11.18 -22.68 -3.87
CA TYR A 658 9.75 -22.67 -4.13
C TYR A 658 9.08 -23.46 -3.00
N ASP A 659 8.63 -22.73 -1.97
CA ASP A 659 7.80 -23.29 -0.89
C ASP A 659 6.58 -24.07 -1.42
N ALA A 660 6.14 -23.71 -2.63
CA ALA A 660 5.18 -24.42 -3.47
C ALA A 660 5.47 -25.91 -3.73
N GLN A 661 6.74 -26.31 -3.62
CA GLN A 661 7.21 -27.68 -3.83
C GLN A 661 7.34 -28.45 -2.51
N LEU A 662 7.23 -27.77 -1.36
CA LEU A 662 7.34 -28.39 -0.03
C LEU A 662 5.96 -28.69 0.54
N PHE A 663 5.00 -27.78 0.36
CA PHE A 663 3.64 -27.94 0.87
C PHE A 663 2.62 -28.12 -0.26
N LEU A 664 1.61 -28.94 -0.01
CA LEU A 664 0.48 -29.04 -0.94
C LEU A 664 -0.25 -27.72 -0.98
N ARG A 665 -0.27 -27.13 -2.17
CA ARG A 665 -1.15 -26.01 -2.46
C ARG A 665 -2.51 -26.57 -2.85
N PRO A 666 -3.63 -25.94 -2.42
CA PRO A 666 -4.91 -26.23 -3.02
C PRO A 666 -4.77 -26.14 -4.54
N PRO A 667 -5.41 -27.03 -5.33
CA PRO A 667 -5.37 -26.92 -6.77
C PRO A 667 -5.80 -25.51 -7.16
N ARG A 668 -4.99 -24.82 -7.96
CA ARG A 668 -5.34 -23.52 -8.52
C ARG A 668 -6.68 -23.71 -9.21
N LYS A 669 -7.77 -23.19 -8.66
CA LYS A 669 -9.03 -23.10 -9.40
C LYS A 669 -8.65 -22.32 -10.65
N SER A 670 -8.72 -22.96 -11.82
CA SER A 670 -8.60 -22.23 -13.07
C SER A 670 -9.71 -21.20 -13.05
N SER A 671 -9.37 -19.94 -12.76
CA SER A 671 -10.22 -18.85 -13.20
C SER A 671 -10.42 -19.07 -14.68
N HIS A 672 -11.67 -18.99 -15.09
CA HIS A 672 -12.11 -19.36 -16.42
C HIS A 672 -11.20 -18.72 -17.47
N LYS A 673 -10.94 -19.46 -18.56
CA LYS A 673 -10.43 -18.84 -19.78
C LYS A 673 -11.35 -17.65 -20.07
N TYR A 674 -10.78 -16.45 -19.93
CA TYR A 674 -11.37 -15.21 -20.37
C TYR A 674 -11.68 -15.28 -21.86
#